data_AF-A0A2H1X1V6-F1
#
_entry.id   AF-A0A2H1X1V6-F1
#
_cell.length_a   1.000
_cell.length_b   1.000
_cell.length_c   1.000
_cell.angle_alpha   90.00
_cell.angle_beta   90.00
_cell.angle_gamma   90.00
#
_symmetry.space_group_name_H-M   'P 1'
#
loop_
_entity.id
_entity.type
_entity.pdbx_description
1 polymer ?
#
loop_
_entity_poly.entity_id
_entity_poly.type
_entity_poly.pdbx_seq_one_letter_code
_entity_poly.pdbx_strand_id
1 'polypeptide(L)'
;MADIYKLIHPVKYFNDYLSRNIRPDGRGFQEQRNIKLNVNSIKAADASSVVKCGNTTVVCGIKLELATPKAEEPDMGFLVTNVELPALCSSKFRPGPPSDFAQVTSTLVSDIIVNSKCIDLKDLCIAHDKLAWVLYCDMVCIDNDGSLVDACVMTLMASLKTLTLPTVTYDAETEEISVDTSVRTKLKVHGLPVASSFALYKHLQSTIVLADPSSYEEEMCGGIGANLILCYNKGFLCGSHKFGCCNLPKECEEMAFKIAKEKTQLVEEVVDRLSNIDTNESTGCLYGLMYDGTLLVVGLSLELFENEKNTYRQFLLNLPAEIELCGVVRFGETLTTGTTMKEILQDVDITDNPLVMIVNEKKEMKTHFLVHDKFEETKYEVLSSDEMWKQFLHVRLNTILPLSCEATISGVKNILQNKRKKIASGQVSFHIDGTSVYLFGVASDVGLTGTSTEATIGELVDSMSPEQPKKKKHNTSSIEIVPINLVLKTTKDILSDKLVKTAVKMMTTQRKPAFCISMPLRIDTLAMIHRNTKLLDLYTVLVEAACRSLRLLESVLLEQLGQEGIGDGAGLRLPETFHFLPQEIGHFITRVVPKAIPDESMEKERRLLHEQLGLALTRPVFRRGNAYADKSGGRLVNPHEAIPQQPSKPDVTVALVRGRYTYHHYMQDNFNDDGWGCAYRSMQTIFSWFRYQGYTTVDIPSHRDIQQCLVNIGDKQSSFLGSKQWIGSTEVMFCLETLLGVQSRIIFANTGAELQSYAHDLVHHFQTHGSPIMIGGGVLAHTILGVEFNSATNDIRYLILDPHYTGQEDLSIVINKGWCGWKNSDFWNKTAHYNLCLPQTKPAI
;
A
#
# COMPACT_ATOMS: atom_id res chain seq x y z
N MET A 1 30.00 -14.47 -32.78
CA MET A 1 31.30 -14.35 -32.07
C MET A 1 31.17 -14.71 -30.59
N ALA A 2 30.14 -14.27 -29.86
CA ALA A 2 29.95 -14.60 -28.44
C ALA A 2 29.81 -16.11 -28.14
N ASP A 3 29.01 -16.86 -28.93
CA ASP A 3 28.83 -18.31 -28.70
C ASP A 3 30.10 -19.12 -28.95
N ILE A 4 30.92 -18.69 -29.92
CA ILE A 4 32.22 -19.29 -30.22
C ILE A 4 33.20 -18.99 -29.06
N TYR A 5 33.17 -17.77 -28.50
CA TYR A 5 33.99 -17.41 -27.35
C TYR A 5 33.60 -18.20 -26.08
N LYS A 6 32.29 -18.37 -25.84
CA LYS A 6 31.74 -19.22 -24.79
C LYS A 6 32.21 -20.67 -24.91
N LEU A 7 32.25 -21.22 -26.13
CA LEU A 7 32.65 -22.60 -26.37
C LEU A 7 34.17 -22.81 -26.19
N ILE A 8 35.00 -21.89 -26.68
CA ILE A 8 36.47 -22.02 -26.66
C ILE A 8 37.06 -21.69 -25.29
N HIS A 9 36.50 -20.71 -24.58
CA HIS A 9 36.99 -20.27 -23.27
C HIS A 9 35.83 -20.04 -22.27
N PRO A 10 35.11 -21.09 -21.83
CA PRO A 10 33.88 -20.96 -21.02
C PRO A 10 34.11 -20.24 -19.68
N VAL A 11 35.21 -20.57 -18.98
CA VAL A 11 35.56 -19.95 -17.69
C VAL A 11 35.92 -18.48 -17.87
N LYS A 12 36.71 -18.14 -18.91
CA LYS A 12 37.09 -16.75 -19.17
C LYS A 12 35.89 -15.92 -19.62
N TYR A 13 35.05 -16.49 -20.50
CA TYR A 13 33.77 -15.92 -20.90
C TYR A 13 32.92 -15.59 -19.67
N PHE A 14 32.71 -16.55 -18.77
CA PHE A 14 31.89 -16.33 -17.58
C PHE A 14 32.49 -15.25 -16.65
N ASN A 15 33.81 -15.32 -16.39
CA ASN A 15 34.53 -14.33 -15.59
C ASN A 15 34.45 -12.90 -16.17
N ASP A 16 34.53 -12.74 -17.50
CA ASP A 16 34.47 -11.42 -18.15
C ASP A 16 33.12 -10.74 -17.91
N TYR A 17 32.01 -11.50 -17.94
CA TYR A 17 30.68 -10.98 -17.64
C TYR A 17 30.53 -10.65 -16.15
N LEU A 18 30.90 -11.59 -15.26
CA LEU A 18 30.83 -11.37 -13.81
C LEU A 18 31.67 -10.18 -13.34
N SER A 19 32.82 -9.91 -13.99
CA SER A 19 33.66 -8.74 -13.69
C SER A 19 32.95 -7.39 -13.94
N ARG A 20 31.89 -7.39 -14.76
CA ARG A 20 31.07 -6.22 -15.08
C ARG A 20 29.77 -6.17 -14.26
N ASN A 21 29.63 -7.03 -13.25
CA ASN A 21 28.41 -7.20 -12.44
C ASN A 21 27.15 -7.57 -13.26
N ILE A 22 27.33 -8.28 -14.38
CA ILE A 22 26.24 -8.68 -15.29
C ILE A 22 26.40 -10.17 -15.61
N ARG A 23 25.30 -10.92 -15.67
CA ARG A 23 25.30 -12.33 -16.06
C ARG A 23 25.31 -12.48 -17.59
N PRO A 24 25.71 -13.65 -18.14
CA PRO A 24 25.73 -13.87 -19.59
C PRO A 24 24.40 -13.62 -20.32
N ASP A 25 23.27 -13.72 -19.62
CA ASP A 25 21.92 -13.46 -20.12
C ASP A 25 21.42 -12.02 -19.87
N GLY A 26 22.26 -11.15 -19.29
CA GLY A 26 21.96 -9.75 -19.01
C GLY A 26 21.38 -9.48 -17.61
N ARG A 27 21.08 -10.52 -16.82
CA ARG A 27 20.52 -10.37 -15.47
C ARG A 27 21.54 -9.91 -14.44
N GLY A 28 21.07 -9.24 -13.38
CA GLY A 28 21.82 -9.03 -12.14
C GLY A 28 22.02 -10.33 -11.34
N PHE A 29 22.94 -10.32 -10.37
CA PHE A 29 23.28 -11.52 -9.56
C PHE A 29 22.10 -12.07 -8.74
N GLN A 30 21.18 -11.20 -8.31
CA GLN A 30 20.01 -11.56 -7.50
C GLN A 30 18.71 -11.67 -8.33
N GLU A 31 18.78 -11.35 -9.62
CA GLU A 31 17.61 -11.26 -10.49
C GLU A 31 17.19 -12.64 -11.00
N GLN A 32 15.90 -12.96 -10.88
CA GLN A 32 15.33 -14.25 -11.30
C GLN A 32 14.83 -14.20 -12.75
N ARG A 33 14.71 -15.38 -13.38
CA ARG A 33 14.05 -15.51 -14.68
C ARG A 33 12.54 -15.30 -14.53
N ASN A 34 11.92 -14.89 -15.63
CA ASN A 34 10.46 -14.75 -15.71
C ASN A 34 9.79 -16.11 -15.46
N ILE A 35 8.81 -16.14 -14.57
CA ILE A 35 8.02 -17.32 -14.23
C ILE A 35 6.66 -17.20 -14.90
N LYS A 36 6.25 -18.22 -15.65
CA LYS A 36 4.90 -18.35 -16.22
C LYS A 36 4.27 -19.61 -15.68
N LEU A 37 3.14 -19.48 -14.99
CA LEU A 37 2.41 -20.62 -14.44
C LEU A 37 1.07 -20.77 -15.16
N ASN A 38 0.74 -21.97 -15.63
CA ASN A 38 -0.58 -22.36 -16.14
C ASN A 38 -1.15 -23.47 -15.24
N VAL A 39 -2.42 -23.40 -14.84
CA VAL A 39 -3.06 -24.41 -13.98
C VAL A 39 -4.15 -25.14 -14.76
N ASN A 40 -4.49 -26.35 -14.36
CA ASN A 40 -5.46 -27.24 -15.00
C ASN A 40 -5.18 -27.48 -16.50
N SER A 41 -3.91 -27.62 -16.85
CA SER A 41 -3.47 -27.78 -18.25
C SER A 41 -3.76 -29.18 -18.82
N ILE A 42 -3.78 -30.21 -17.96
CA ILE A 42 -4.09 -31.60 -18.31
C ILE A 42 -5.44 -31.97 -17.72
N LYS A 43 -6.41 -32.28 -18.58
CA LYS A 43 -7.78 -32.68 -18.19
C LYS A 43 -7.88 -34.10 -17.64
N ALA A 44 -6.89 -34.95 -17.93
CA ALA A 44 -6.87 -36.35 -17.50
C ALA A 44 -6.41 -36.54 -16.04
N ALA A 45 -5.80 -35.52 -15.44
CA ALA A 45 -5.38 -35.51 -14.04
C ALA A 45 -6.40 -34.76 -13.18
N ASP A 46 -6.53 -35.13 -11.90
CA ASP A 46 -7.46 -34.48 -10.97
C ASP A 46 -7.09 -33.02 -10.67
N ALA A 47 -5.77 -32.75 -10.68
CA ALA A 47 -5.23 -31.41 -10.78
C ALA A 47 -3.96 -31.43 -11.61
N SER A 48 -3.66 -30.34 -12.29
CA SER A 48 -2.41 -30.23 -13.05
C SER A 48 -1.95 -28.80 -13.14
N SER A 49 -0.67 -28.61 -13.42
CA SER A 49 -0.11 -27.29 -13.72
C SER A 49 1.16 -27.41 -14.54
N VAL A 50 1.52 -26.32 -15.21
CA VAL A 50 2.72 -26.18 -16.01
C VAL A 50 3.42 -24.89 -15.58
N VAL A 51 4.65 -24.99 -15.10
CA VAL A 51 5.50 -23.82 -14.82
C VAL A 51 6.60 -23.75 -15.84
N LYS A 52 6.86 -22.53 -16.30
CA LYS A 52 8.04 -22.18 -17.07
C LYS A 52 8.83 -21.10 -16.33
N CYS A 53 9.95 -21.47 -15.72
CA CYS A 53 10.92 -20.57 -15.10
C CYS A 53 12.06 -20.30 -16.09
N GLY A 54 11.98 -19.18 -16.82
CA GLY A 54 12.85 -18.92 -17.95
C GLY A 54 12.64 -19.96 -19.06
N ASN A 55 13.64 -20.81 -19.31
CA ASN A 55 13.50 -21.97 -20.21
C ASN A 55 13.13 -23.25 -19.47
N THR A 56 13.41 -23.35 -18.16
CA THR A 56 13.09 -24.54 -17.37
C THR A 56 11.58 -24.72 -17.30
N THR A 57 11.07 -25.79 -17.90
CA THR A 57 9.64 -26.08 -18.02
C THR A 57 9.31 -27.40 -17.33
N VAL A 58 8.42 -27.37 -16.34
CA VAL A 58 7.97 -28.54 -15.57
C VAL A 58 6.45 -28.62 -15.61
N VAL A 59 5.94 -29.84 -15.79
CA VAL A 59 4.51 -30.15 -15.78
C VAL A 59 4.24 -31.07 -14.59
N CYS A 60 3.29 -30.70 -13.74
CA CYS A 60 2.81 -31.57 -12.66
C CYS A 60 1.40 -32.06 -12.98
N GLY A 61 1.18 -33.36 -12.81
CA GLY A 61 -0.14 -33.97 -12.73
C GLY A 61 -0.32 -34.59 -11.34
N ILE A 62 -1.49 -34.38 -10.74
CA ILE A 62 -1.89 -35.04 -9.50
C ILE A 62 -3.02 -36.00 -9.82
N LYS A 63 -2.85 -37.26 -9.40
CA LYS A 63 -3.87 -38.29 -9.48
C LYS A 63 -4.20 -38.82 -8.10
N LEU A 64 -5.50 -38.97 -7.84
CA LEU A 64 -6.01 -39.44 -6.56
C LEU A 64 -6.27 -40.95 -6.60
N GLU A 65 -5.83 -41.68 -5.58
CA GLU A 65 -6.17 -43.08 -5.36
C GLU A 65 -6.53 -43.32 -3.89
N LEU A 66 -7.32 -44.36 -3.62
CA LEU A 66 -7.67 -44.77 -2.26
C LEU A 66 -6.82 -45.96 -1.85
N ALA A 67 -6.24 -45.92 -0.65
CA ALA A 67 -5.46 -47.01 -0.10
C ALA A 67 -5.69 -47.14 1.41
N THR A 68 -5.30 -48.29 1.96
CA THR A 68 -5.22 -48.52 3.40
C THR A 68 -4.02 -47.77 3.97
N PRO A 69 -4.17 -46.97 5.05
CA PRO A 69 -3.07 -46.36 5.79
C PRO A 69 -2.00 -47.36 6.23
N LYS A 70 -0.79 -46.88 6.55
CA LYS A 70 0.24 -47.72 7.16
C LYS A 70 -0.17 -48.07 8.58
N ALA A 71 0.07 -49.32 9.00
CA ALA A 71 -0.23 -49.77 10.38
C ALA A 71 0.51 -48.95 11.47
N GLU A 72 1.66 -48.35 11.13
CA GLU A 72 2.43 -47.47 12.02
C GLU A 72 1.81 -46.06 12.16
N GLU A 73 1.06 -45.61 11.16
CA GLU A 73 0.46 -44.27 11.06
C GLU A 73 -1.00 -44.38 10.53
N PRO A 74 -1.93 -44.91 11.34
CA PRO A 74 -3.29 -45.26 10.89
C PRO A 74 -4.18 -44.06 10.53
N ASP A 75 -3.78 -42.85 10.96
CA ASP A 75 -4.52 -41.59 10.78
C ASP A 75 -3.99 -40.72 9.64
N MET A 76 -3.03 -41.21 8.85
CA MET A 76 -2.31 -40.41 7.86
C MET A 76 -2.58 -40.92 6.44
N GLY A 77 -2.87 -39.98 5.52
CA GLY A 77 -2.85 -40.26 4.08
C GLY A 77 -1.43 -40.26 3.51
N PHE A 78 -1.34 -40.41 2.19
CA PHE A 78 -0.06 -40.54 1.49
C PHE A 78 0.15 -39.41 0.48
N LEU A 79 1.36 -38.88 0.45
CA LEU A 79 1.84 -37.98 -0.59
C LEU A 79 3.05 -38.62 -1.27
N VAL A 80 2.92 -38.96 -2.55
CA VAL A 80 3.98 -39.61 -3.32
C VAL A 80 4.40 -38.67 -4.44
N THR A 81 5.60 -38.10 -4.33
CA THR A 81 6.16 -37.18 -5.33
C THR A 81 7.17 -37.90 -6.21
N ASN A 82 7.00 -37.80 -7.52
CA ASN A 82 7.90 -38.38 -8.50
C ASN A 82 8.33 -37.30 -9.50
N VAL A 83 9.64 -37.18 -9.74
CA VAL A 83 10.22 -36.23 -10.70
C VAL A 83 10.90 -37.01 -11.82
N GLU A 84 10.38 -36.85 -13.03
CA GLU A 84 10.93 -37.47 -14.23
C GLU A 84 11.74 -36.48 -15.07
N LEU A 85 12.95 -36.90 -15.44
CA LEU A 85 13.88 -36.15 -16.27
C LEU A 85 14.13 -36.92 -17.58
N PRO A 86 13.20 -36.84 -18.56
CA PRO A 86 13.34 -37.53 -19.83
C PRO A 86 14.53 -36.97 -20.64
N ALA A 87 15.06 -37.77 -21.57
CA ALA A 87 16.14 -37.33 -22.47
C ALA A 87 15.76 -36.11 -23.34
N LEU A 88 14.48 -35.77 -23.43
CA LEU A 88 13.98 -34.56 -24.08
C LEU A 88 14.39 -33.28 -23.34
N CYS A 89 14.48 -33.32 -22.01
CA CYS A 89 14.70 -32.10 -21.21
C CYS A 89 16.13 -31.60 -21.21
N SER A 90 17.10 -32.47 -21.49
CA SER A 90 18.50 -32.08 -21.69
C SER A 90 19.27 -33.21 -22.36
N SER A 91 20.25 -32.87 -23.19
CA SER A 91 21.20 -33.83 -23.77
C SER A 91 22.05 -34.57 -22.72
N LYS A 92 22.03 -34.09 -21.47
CA LYS A 92 22.71 -34.68 -20.31
C LYS A 92 21.98 -35.91 -19.75
N PHE A 93 20.69 -36.08 -20.03
CA PHE A 93 19.90 -37.22 -19.54
C PHE A 93 19.77 -38.29 -20.63
N ARG A 94 19.83 -39.57 -20.22
CA ARG A 94 19.72 -40.72 -21.12
C ARG A 94 18.36 -41.41 -20.96
N PRO A 95 17.78 -41.96 -22.04
CA PRO A 95 16.59 -42.82 -21.93
C PRO A 95 16.92 -44.06 -21.10
N GLY A 96 16.03 -44.44 -20.18
CA GLY A 96 16.24 -45.57 -19.28
C GLY A 96 15.56 -45.36 -17.92
N PRO A 97 15.94 -46.14 -16.89
CA PRO A 97 15.45 -45.94 -15.53
C PRO A 97 15.80 -44.53 -15.01
N PRO A 98 15.05 -44.00 -14.02
CA PRO A 98 15.28 -42.67 -13.46
C PRO A 98 16.74 -42.50 -13.03
N SER A 99 17.39 -41.44 -13.55
CA SER A 99 18.75 -41.10 -13.17
C SER A 99 18.87 -40.81 -11.67
N ASP A 100 20.07 -41.00 -11.08
CA ASP A 100 20.32 -40.70 -9.66
C ASP A 100 19.89 -39.27 -9.30
N PHE A 101 20.12 -38.30 -10.19
CA PHE A 101 19.70 -36.91 -9.99
C PHE A 101 18.18 -36.74 -9.95
N ALA A 102 17.42 -37.47 -10.78
CA ALA A 102 15.96 -37.47 -10.76
C ALA A 102 15.43 -38.08 -9.45
N GLN A 103 16.05 -39.16 -8.96
CA GLN A 103 15.68 -39.79 -7.69
C GLN A 103 15.94 -38.85 -6.51
N VAL A 104 17.13 -38.23 -6.46
CA VAL A 104 17.49 -37.26 -5.41
C VAL A 104 16.54 -36.05 -5.44
N THR A 105 16.20 -35.55 -6.63
CA THR A 105 15.26 -34.43 -6.78
C THR A 105 13.85 -34.82 -6.31
N SER A 106 13.40 -36.05 -6.60
CA SER A 106 12.09 -36.55 -6.14
C SER A 106 12.01 -36.63 -4.61
N THR A 107 13.04 -37.17 -3.96
CA THR A 107 13.13 -37.22 -2.49
C THR A 107 13.17 -35.82 -1.89
N LEU A 108 13.98 -34.92 -2.47
CA LEU A 108 14.12 -33.55 -2.00
C LEU A 108 12.80 -32.76 -2.04
N VAL A 109 12.06 -32.86 -3.15
CA VAL A 109 10.75 -32.19 -3.26
C VAL A 109 9.76 -32.77 -2.24
N SER A 110 9.79 -34.10 -2.03
CA SER A 110 9.00 -34.76 -0.98
C SER A 110 9.30 -34.18 0.40
N ASP A 111 10.58 -34.14 0.78
CA ASP A 111 11.05 -33.64 2.06
C ASP A 111 10.66 -32.18 2.28
N ILE A 112 10.81 -31.33 1.25
CA ILE A 112 10.43 -29.91 1.32
C ILE A 112 8.93 -29.76 1.65
N ILE A 113 8.07 -30.50 0.96
CA ILE A 113 6.62 -30.39 1.13
C ILE A 113 6.20 -30.92 2.50
N VAL A 114 6.71 -32.09 2.91
CA VAL A 114 6.40 -32.68 4.22
C VAL A 114 6.90 -31.79 5.37
N ASN A 115 8.14 -31.29 5.29
CA ASN A 115 8.73 -30.42 6.31
C ASN A 115 8.04 -29.05 6.38
N SER A 116 7.52 -28.56 5.25
CA SER A 116 6.81 -27.28 5.22
C SER A 116 5.48 -27.29 5.96
N LYS A 117 4.93 -28.48 6.28
CA LYS A 117 3.59 -28.66 6.85
C LYS A 117 2.51 -27.91 6.07
N CYS A 118 2.68 -27.76 4.76
CA CYS A 118 1.71 -27.06 3.91
C CYS A 118 0.41 -27.87 3.73
N ILE A 119 0.48 -29.19 3.89
CA ILE A 119 -0.66 -30.11 3.89
C ILE A 119 -0.57 -30.94 5.17
N ASP A 120 -1.67 -31.01 5.92
CA ASP A 120 -1.78 -31.97 7.01
C ASP A 120 -2.21 -33.32 6.43
N LEU A 121 -1.37 -34.36 6.57
CA LEU A 121 -1.68 -35.70 6.05
C LEU A 121 -2.91 -36.31 6.77
N LYS A 122 -3.32 -35.77 7.92
CA LYS A 122 -4.56 -36.14 8.59
C LYS A 122 -5.81 -35.70 7.83
N ASP A 123 -5.73 -34.57 7.10
CA ASP A 123 -6.84 -34.09 6.27
C ASP A 123 -7.13 -35.05 5.10
N LEU A 124 -6.21 -35.97 4.80
CA LEU A 124 -6.32 -36.98 3.76
C LEU A 124 -6.87 -38.33 4.28
N CYS A 125 -7.01 -38.51 5.59
CA CYS A 125 -7.59 -39.71 6.19
C CYS A 125 -9.12 -39.64 6.15
N ILE A 126 -9.75 -40.70 5.64
CA ILE A 126 -11.22 -40.81 5.56
C ILE A 126 -11.73 -41.66 6.73
N ALA A 127 -11.09 -42.82 6.96
CA ALA A 127 -11.41 -43.73 8.05
C ALA A 127 -10.13 -44.31 8.66
N HIS A 128 -9.97 -44.13 9.98
CA HIS A 128 -8.81 -44.59 10.76
C HIS A 128 -8.49 -46.06 10.48
N ASP A 129 -7.24 -46.36 10.11
CA ASP A 129 -6.69 -47.70 9.82
C ASP A 129 -7.39 -48.47 8.66
N LYS A 130 -8.30 -47.82 7.94
CA LYS A 130 -9.11 -48.47 6.89
C LYS A 130 -8.97 -47.79 5.54
N LEU A 131 -9.10 -46.47 5.47
CA LEU A 131 -9.17 -45.77 4.18
C LEU A 131 -8.59 -44.35 4.26
N ALA A 132 -7.64 -44.06 3.37
CA ALA A 132 -7.08 -42.72 3.19
C ALA A 132 -6.78 -42.42 1.71
N TRP A 133 -6.65 -41.14 1.40
CA TRP A 133 -6.23 -40.65 0.11
C TRP A 133 -4.72 -40.81 -0.11
N VAL A 134 -4.36 -41.23 -1.32
CA VAL A 134 -3.02 -41.22 -1.87
C VAL A 134 -2.97 -40.19 -2.99
N LEU A 135 -2.11 -39.18 -2.83
CA LEU A 135 -1.86 -38.17 -3.84
C LEU A 135 -0.58 -38.57 -4.59
N TYR A 136 -0.73 -39.07 -5.82
CA TYR A 136 0.39 -39.28 -6.73
C TYR A 136 0.67 -37.99 -7.48
N CYS A 137 1.80 -37.37 -7.18
CA CYS A 137 2.24 -36.12 -7.75
C CYS A 137 3.40 -36.39 -8.72
N ASP A 138 3.06 -36.54 -9.99
CA ASP A 138 4.03 -36.78 -11.07
C ASP A 138 4.44 -35.47 -11.72
N MET A 139 5.73 -35.16 -11.66
CA MET A 139 6.33 -33.96 -12.22
C MET A 139 7.28 -34.35 -13.34
N VAL A 140 6.98 -33.94 -14.57
CA VAL A 140 7.82 -34.20 -15.74
C VAL A 140 8.50 -32.91 -16.17
N CYS A 141 9.82 -32.90 -16.20
CA CYS A 141 10.58 -31.79 -16.77
C CYS A 141 10.61 -31.93 -18.30
N ILE A 142 10.15 -30.89 -19.02
CA ILE A 142 10.15 -30.85 -20.49
C ILE A 142 11.45 -30.23 -21.02
N ASP A 143 11.94 -29.20 -20.35
CA ASP A 143 13.16 -28.46 -20.70
C ASP A 143 13.86 -28.10 -19.39
N ASN A 144 15.13 -28.47 -19.22
CA ASN A 144 15.89 -28.21 -18.01
C ASN A 144 17.02 -27.21 -18.28
N ASP A 145 16.79 -25.96 -17.88
CA ASP A 145 17.77 -24.88 -17.93
C ASP A 145 18.18 -24.42 -16.52
N GLY A 146 18.23 -25.30 -15.52
CA GLY A 146 18.66 -24.99 -14.15
C GLY A 146 17.54 -24.54 -13.21
N SER A 147 17.82 -24.55 -11.90
CA SER A 147 16.85 -24.30 -10.80
C SER A 147 15.62 -25.19 -10.85
N LEU A 148 15.84 -26.48 -11.17
CA LEU A 148 14.79 -27.48 -11.36
C LEU A 148 13.86 -27.63 -10.13
N VAL A 149 14.43 -27.66 -8.93
CA VAL A 149 13.67 -27.88 -7.68
C VAL A 149 12.70 -26.73 -7.43
N ASP A 150 13.11 -25.50 -7.69
CA ASP A 150 12.24 -24.32 -7.59
C ASP A 150 11.02 -24.49 -8.51
N ALA A 151 11.25 -24.90 -9.77
CA ALA A 151 10.18 -25.15 -10.72
C ALA A 151 9.26 -26.30 -10.28
N CYS A 152 9.81 -27.40 -9.75
CA CYS A 152 9.03 -28.53 -9.23
C CYS A 152 8.14 -28.12 -8.06
N VAL A 153 8.67 -27.44 -7.04
CA VAL A 153 7.90 -26.99 -5.87
C VAL A 153 6.81 -25.99 -6.27
N MET A 154 7.12 -25.04 -7.17
CA MET A 154 6.13 -24.08 -7.68
C MET A 154 4.98 -24.78 -8.42
N THR A 155 5.30 -25.74 -9.29
CA THR A 155 4.30 -26.48 -10.08
C THR A 155 3.45 -27.36 -9.16
N LEU A 156 4.06 -28.06 -8.22
CA LEU A 156 3.37 -28.91 -7.27
C LEU A 156 2.41 -28.11 -6.38
N MET A 157 2.87 -27.00 -5.79
CA MET A 157 2.02 -26.14 -4.96
C MET A 157 0.85 -25.53 -5.73
N ALA A 158 1.07 -25.16 -7.01
CA ALA A 158 0.00 -24.68 -7.87
C ALA A 158 -1.05 -25.75 -8.14
N SER A 159 -0.63 -27.00 -8.40
CA SER A 159 -1.53 -28.14 -8.59
C SER A 159 -2.28 -28.52 -7.32
N LEU A 160 -1.63 -28.47 -6.15
CA LEU A 160 -2.26 -28.77 -4.86
C LEU A 160 -3.33 -27.74 -4.50
N LYS A 161 -3.12 -26.46 -4.83
CA LYS A 161 -4.12 -25.40 -4.60
C LYS A 161 -5.38 -25.53 -5.47
N THR A 162 -5.26 -26.11 -6.67
CA THR A 162 -6.43 -26.33 -7.55
C THR A 162 -7.08 -27.69 -7.35
N LEU A 163 -6.49 -28.56 -6.51
CA LEU A 163 -6.98 -29.91 -6.26
C LEU A 163 -8.32 -29.89 -5.53
N THR A 164 -9.24 -30.69 -6.07
CA THR A 164 -10.56 -30.94 -5.48
C THR A 164 -10.73 -32.44 -5.26
N LEU A 165 -11.07 -32.81 -4.03
CA LEU A 165 -11.29 -34.19 -3.61
C LEU A 165 -12.77 -34.55 -3.78
N PRO A 166 -13.10 -35.70 -4.38
CA PRO A 166 -14.47 -36.20 -4.39
C PRO A 166 -14.87 -36.67 -2.99
N THR A 167 -16.18 -36.66 -2.71
CA THR A 167 -16.69 -37.09 -1.41
C THR A 167 -16.71 -38.61 -1.35
N VAL A 168 -16.11 -39.19 -0.32
CA VAL A 168 -16.06 -40.64 -0.10
C VAL A 168 -16.76 -40.95 1.21
N THR A 169 -17.68 -41.90 1.17
CA THR A 169 -18.30 -42.46 2.37
C THR A 169 -17.83 -43.90 2.54
N TYR A 170 -17.48 -44.23 3.77
CA TYR A 170 -17.08 -45.57 4.19
C TYR A 170 -18.11 -46.07 5.19
N ASP A 171 -18.75 -47.19 4.88
CA ASP A 171 -19.67 -47.85 5.80
C ASP A 171 -18.91 -48.91 6.62
N ALA A 172 -18.83 -48.69 7.93
CA ALA A 172 -18.08 -49.55 8.85
C ALA A 172 -18.74 -50.92 9.10
N GLU A 173 -20.04 -51.07 8.79
CA GLU A 173 -20.75 -52.36 8.98
C GLU A 173 -20.63 -53.28 7.76
N THR A 174 -20.57 -52.72 6.55
CA THR A 174 -20.52 -53.46 5.28
C THR A 174 -19.14 -53.48 4.63
N GLU A 175 -18.19 -52.67 5.12
CA GLU A 175 -16.90 -52.37 4.48
C GLU A 175 -17.03 -51.85 3.04
N GLU A 176 -18.21 -51.38 2.63
CA GLU A 176 -18.43 -50.81 1.29
C GLU A 176 -17.91 -49.37 1.19
N ILE A 177 -17.23 -49.07 0.07
CA ILE A 177 -16.70 -47.74 -0.26
C ILE A 177 -17.57 -47.16 -1.36
N SER A 178 -18.19 -46.00 -1.11
CA SER A 178 -18.93 -45.26 -2.13
C SER A 178 -18.28 -43.91 -2.40
N VAL A 179 -18.02 -43.62 -3.68
CA VAL A 179 -17.36 -42.39 -4.14
C VAL A 179 -18.35 -41.57 -4.94
N ASP A 180 -18.69 -40.38 -4.44
CA ASP A 180 -19.51 -39.42 -5.15
C ASP A 180 -18.63 -38.39 -5.87
N THR A 181 -18.57 -38.51 -7.20
CA THR A 181 -17.82 -37.59 -8.06
C THR A 181 -18.52 -36.25 -8.31
N SER A 182 -19.80 -36.10 -7.95
CA SER A 182 -20.57 -34.87 -8.18
C SER A 182 -20.31 -33.79 -7.13
N VAL A 183 -20.04 -34.20 -5.89
CA VAL A 183 -19.71 -33.31 -4.78
C VAL A 183 -18.21 -33.34 -4.52
N ARG A 184 -17.53 -32.24 -4.88
CA ARG A 184 -16.08 -32.09 -4.67
C ARG A 184 -15.76 -30.98 -3.67
N THR A 185 -14.82 -31.23 -2.78
CA THR A 185 -14.31 -30.26 -1.79
C THR A 185 -12.88 -29.87 -2.13
N LYS A 186 -12.51 -28.60 -1.92
CA LYS A 186 -11.13 -28.15 -2.14
C LYS A 186 -10.22 -28.68 -1.03
N LEU A 187 -9.00 -29.11 -1.40
CA LEU A 187 -7.98 -29.48 -0.42
C LEU A 187 -7.58 -28.24 0.41
N LYS A 188 -7.46 -28.42 1.73
CA LYS A 188 -6.96 -27.38 2.63
C LYS A 188 -5.44 -27.32 2.55
N VAL A 189 -4.93 -26.19 2.07
CA VAL A 189 -3.49 -25.92 2.02
C VAL A 189 -3.16 -24.87 3.08
N HIS A 190 -2.40 -25.27 4.10
CA HIS A 190 -2.11 -24.48 5.31
C HIS A 190 -0.92 -23.53 5.14
N GLY A 191 -0.15 -23.63 4.05
CA GLY A 191 1.00 -22.76 3.77
C GLY A 191 1.50 -22.86 2.33
N LEU A 192 2.45 -21.98 1.97
CA LEU A 192 3.00 -21.84 0.62
C LEU A 192 4.54 -21.91 0.67
N PRO A 193 5.13 -23.11 0.71
CA PRO A 193 6.57 -23.24 0.64
C PRO A 193 7.10 -22.70 -0.69
N VAL A 194 8.06 -21.77 -0.61
CA VAL A 194 8.76 -21.23 -1.77
C VAL A 194 10.21 -21.71 -1.71
N ALA A 195 10.62 -22.51 -2.70
CA ALA A 195 12.01 -22.90 -2.87
C ALA A 195 12.78 -21.83 -3.66
N SER A 196 14.02 -21.56 -3.25
CA SER A 196 14.94 -20.65 -3.90
C SER A 196 16.31 -21.30 -4.04
N SER A 197 16.74 -21.49 -5.29
CA SER A 197 18.03 -22.04 -5.67
C SER A 197 19.08 -20.95 -5.84
N PHE A 198 20.27 -21.17 -5.29
CA PHE A 198 21.43 -20.28 -5.37
C PHE A 198 22.66 -21.05 -5.86
N ALA A 199 23.35 -20.57 -6.88
CA ALA A 199 24.67 -21.07 -7.26
C ALA A 199 25.76 -20.19 -6.65
N LEU A 200 26.86 -20.79 -6.20
CA LEU A 200 27.98 -20.06 -5.62
C LEU A 200 29.20 -20.22 -6.51
N TYR A 201 29.68 -19.09 -7.03
CA TYR A 201 30.81 -19.07 -7.92
C TYR A 201 32.01 -18.41 -7.24
N LYS A 202 33.14 -19.11 -7.20
CA LYS A 202 34.38 -18.55 -6.65
C LYS A 202 35.10 -17.75 -7.73
N HIS A 203 35.03 -16.42 -7.65
CA HIS A 203 35.70 -15.52 -8.57
C HIS A 203 36.86 -14.81 -7.87
N LEU A 204 38.11 -15.12 -8.26
CA LEU A 204 39.32 -14.55 -7.67
C LEU A 204 39.36 -14.73 -6.13
N GLN A 205 39.24 -13.63 -5.37
CA GLN A 205 39.27 -13.60 -3.91
C GLN A 205 37.87 -13.46 -3.26
N SER A 206 36.80 -13.37 -4.04
CA SER A 206 35.42 -13.25 -3.54
C SER A 206 34.54 -14.41 -4.01
N THR A 207 33.50 -14.72 -3.23
CA THR A 207 32.47 -15.70 -3.62
C THR A 207 31.22 -14.94 -4.02
N ILE A 208 30.72 -15.21 -5.23
CA ILE A 208 29.54 -14.57 -5.80
C ILE A 208 28.35 -15.52 -5.63
N VAL A 209 27.24 -14.98 -5.11
CA VAL A 209 25.96 -15.70 -5.00
C VAL A 209 25.08 -15.33 -6.19
N LEU A 210 24.66 -16.33 -6.96
CA LEU A 210 23.76 -16.17 -8.11
C LEU A 210 22.40 -16.80 -7.77
N ALA A 211 21.34 -15.99 -7.72
CA ALA A 211 19.98 -16.49 -7.51
C ALA A 211 19.38 -17.02 -8.82
N ASP A 212 18.60 -18.10 -8.74
CA ASP A 212 18.01 -18.79 -9.91
C ASP A 212 19.04 -19.02 -11.03
N PRO A 213 20.05 -19.89 -10.77
CA PRO A 213 21.06 -20.22 -11.76
C PRO A 213 20.46 -20.94 -12.98
N SER A 214 20.98 -20.57 -14.15
CA SER A 214 20.78 -21.30 -15.40
C SER A 214 21.64 -22.56 -15.44
N SER A 215 21.31 -23.50 -16.33
CA SER A 215 22.05 -24.76 -16.50
C SER A 215 23.55 -24.54 -16.75
N TYR A 216 23.89 -23.46 -17.47
CA TYR A 216 25.27 -23.06 -17.74
C TYR A 216 25.98 -22.56 -16.47
N GLU A 217 25.29 -21.81 -15.61
CA GLU A 217 25.87 -21.28 -14.38
C GLU A 217 26.07 -22.36 -13.32
N GLU A 218 25.13 -23.30 -13.19
CA GLU A 218 25.31 -24.49 -12.36
C GLU A 218 26.56 -25.28 -12.78
N GLU A 219 26.75 -25.46 -14.10
CA GLU A 219 27.92 -26.15 -14.66
C GLU A 219 29.23 -25.44 -14.32
N MET A 220 29.25 -24.09 -14.31
CA MET A 220 30.43 -23.33 -13.88
C MET A 220 30.67 -23.39 -12.35
N CYS A 221 29.65 -23.70 -11.55
CA CYS A 221 29.68 -23.67 -10.09
C CYS A 221 29.91 -25.03 -9.41
N GLY A 222 30.18 -26.09 -10.18
CA GLY A 222 30.46 -27.43 -9.64
C GLY A 222 29.73 -28.58 -10.32
N GLY A 223 28.87 -28.29 -11.30
CA GLY A 223 28.16 -29.29 -12.10
C GLY A 223 26.64 -29.12 -12.02
N ILE A 224 25.92 -30.02 -12.69
CA ILE A 224 24.45 -29.98 -12.77
C ILE A 224 23.85 -30.03 -11.36
N GLY A 225 23.01 -29.05 -11.03
CA GLY A 225 22.38 -28.95 -9.71
C GLY A 225 23.33 -28.59 -8.57
N ALA A 226 24.53 -28.06 -8.83
CA ALA A 226 25.47 -27.59 -7.80
C ALA A 226 24.99 -26.29 -7.10
N ASN A 227 23.92 -26.40 -6.33
CA ASN A 227 23.14 -25.29 -5.81
C ASN A 227 22.96 -25.41 -4.29
N LEU A 228 22.82 -24.28 -3.60
CA LEU A 228 22.19 -24.17 -2.29
C LEU A 228 20.70 -23.91 -2.50
N ILE A 229 19.84 -24.76 -1.97
CA ILE A 229 18.38 -24.65 -2.07
C ILE A 229 17.85 -24.33 -0.68
N LEU A 230 17.15 -23.21 -0.57
CA LEU A 230 16.51 -22.76 0.67
C LEU A 230 15.01 -22.71 0.44
N CYS A 231 14.24 -23.33 1.32
CA CYS A 231 12.79 -23.27 1.28
C CYS A 231 12.22 -22.61 2.53
N TYR A 232 11.35 -21.63 2.34
CA TYR A 232 10.66 -20.93 3.42
C TYR A 232 9.14 -21.05 3.27
N ASN A 233 8.43 -21.04 4.39
CA ASN A 233 6.97 -20.97 4.49
C ASN A 233 6.61 -20.12 5.72
N LYS A 234 5.78 -19.09 5.57
CA LYS A 234 5.38 -18.12 6.59
C LYS A 234 6.54 -17.51 7.37
N GLY A 235 7.63 -17.22 6.65
CA GLY A 235 8.86 -16.69 7.24
C GLY A 235 9.73 -17.71 8.01
N PHE A 236 9.31 -18.97 8.12
CA PHE A 236 10.08 -20.06 8.73
C PHE A 236 10.84 -20.88 7.68
N LEU A 237 12.06 -21.31 8.01
CA LEU A 237 12.87 -22.19 7.16
C LEU A 237 12.32 -23.62 7.22
N CYS A 238 11.86 -24.14 6.08
CA CYS A 238 11.33 -25.50 5.94
C CYS A 238 12.41 -26.52 5.58
N GLY A 239 13.49 -26.09 4.93
CA GLY A 239 14.60 -26.96 4.57
C GLY A 239 15.74 -26.21 3.91
N SER A 240 16.96 -26.70 4.13
CA SER A 240 18.17 -26.24 3.44
C SER A 240 18.95 -27.43 2.91
N HIS A 241 19.26 -27.42 1.61
CA HIS A 241 19.97 -28.51 0.96
C HIS A 241 21.08 -27.94 0.08
N LYS A 242 22.28 -28.51 0.20
CA LYS A 242 23.46 -28.09 -0.55
C LYS A 242 23.96 -29.24 -1.42
N PHE A 243 24.08 -28.97 -2.71
CA PHE A 243 24.63 -29.90 -3.69
C PHE A 243 25.93 -29.35 -4.28
N GLY A 244 26.99 -30.15 -4.30
CA GLY A 244 28.13 -29.99 -5.21
C GLY A 244 28.92 -28.67 -5.22
N CYS A 245 28.81 -27.80 -4.21
CA CYS A 245 29.33 -26.43 -4.31
C CYS A 245 30.59 -26.15 -3.46
N CYS A 246 31.27 -25.03 -3.72
CA CYS A 246 32.43 -24.55 -2.95
C CYS A 246 32.11 -24.33 -1.46
N ASN A 247 33.15 -24.20 -0.62
CA ASN A 247 32.96 -23.87 0.80
C ASN A 247 32.15 -22.58 0.92
N LEU A 248 31.09 -22.62 1.72
CA LEU A 248 30.14 -21.52 1.89
C LEU A 248 30.69 -20.54 2.94
N PRO A 249 31.10 -19.31 2.57
CA PRO A 249 31.40 -18.30 3.57
C PRO A 249 30.11 -17.93 4.31
N LYS A 250 30.20 -17.72 5.63
CA LYS A 250 29.03 -17.34 6.46
C LYS A 250 28.28 -16.12 5.90
N GLU A 251 29.02 -15.14 5.38
CA GLU A 251 28.43 -13.94 4.78
C GLU A 251 27.54 -14.25 3.56
N CYS A 252 27.96 -15.19 2.71
CA CYS A 252 27.17 -15.62 1.55
C CYS A 252 25.96 -16.46 1.95
N GLU A 253 26.10 -17.26 3.01
CA GLU A 253 25.01 -18.03 3.59
C GLU A 253 23.91 -17.12 4.14
N GLU A 254 24.28 -16.17 4.99
CA GLU A 254 23.35 -15.17 5.55
C GLU A 254 22.66 -14.36 4.46
N MET A 255 23.39 -14.00 3.39
CA MET A 255 22.84 -13.32 2.23
C MET A 255 21.80 -14.18 1.49
N ALA A 256 22.08 -15.46 1.25
CA ALA A 256 21.12 -16.37 0.61
C ALA A 256 19.86 -16.58 1.46
N PHE A 257 20.02 -16.75 2.78
CA PHE A 257 18.89 -16.84 3.72
C PHE A 257 18.01 -15.59 3.70
N LYS A 258 18.63 -14.40 3.71
CA LYS A 258 17.92 -13.13 3.64
C LYS A 258 17.10 -13.03 2.35
N ILE A 259 17.72 -13.29 1.19
CA ILE A 259 17.05 -13.20 -0.12
C ILE A 259 15.88 -14.21 -0.19
N ALA A 260 16.09 -15.45 0.25
CA ALA A 260 15.04 -16.47 0.25
C ALA A 260 13.84 -16.10 1.14
N LYS A 261 14.12 -15.49 2.31
CA LYS A 261 13.07 -15.04 3.23
C LYS A 261 12.28 -13.85 2.69
N GLU A 262 12.96 -12.81 2.21
CA GLU A 262 12.30 -11.63 1.60
C GLU A 262 11.42 -12.02 0.41
N LYS A 263 11.92 -12.94 -0.43
CA LYS A 263 11.16 -13.44 -1.57
C LYS A 263 9.89 -14.19 -1.14
N THR A 264 9.98 -15.02 -0.11
CA THR A 264 8.82 -15.77 0.40
C THR A 264 7.77 -14.83 0.98
N GLN A 265 8.19 -13.83 1.74
CA GLN A 265 7.30 -12.79 2.27
C GLN A 265 6.59 -12.03 1.14
N LEU A 266 7.31 -11.66 0.08
CA LEU A 266 6.72 -10.99 -1.08
C LEU A 266 5.68 -11.87 -1.78
N VAL A 267 5.96 -13.16 -1.98
CA VAL A 267 4.98 -14.10 -2.58
C VAL A 267 3.75 -14.27 -1.69
N GLU A 268 3.92 -14.34 -0.37
CA GLU A 268 2.83 -14.47 0.60
C GLU A 268 1.97 -13.21 0.69
N GLU A 269 2.58 -12.03 0.81
CA GLU A 269 1.88 -10.74 0.84
C GLU A 269 1.13 -10.47 -0.46
N VAL A 270 1.73 -10.82 -1.60
CA VAL A 270 1.07 -10.78 -2.91
C VAL A 270 -0.13 -11.72 -2.88
N VAL A 271 0.01 -13.00 -2.54
CA VAL A 271 -1.12 -13.93 -2.51
C VAL A 271 -2.23 -13.52 -1.54
N ASP A 272 -1.90 -13.04 -0.34
CA ASP A 272 -2.85 -12.62 0.69
C ASP A 272 -3.57 -11.31 0.34
N ARG A 273 -2.86 -10.31 -0.22
CA ARG A 273 -3.49 -9.08 -0.75
C ARG A 273 -4.46 -9.40 -1.87
N LEU A 274 -4.28 -10.54 -2.51
CA LEU A 274 -4.94 -10.90 -3.74
C LEU A 274 -6.07 -11.92 -3.55
N SER A 275 -6.01 -12.76 -2.52
CA SER A 275 -7.17 -13.53 -2.03
C SER A 275 -8.24 -12.64 -1.40
N ASN A 276 -7.88 -11.42 -0.99
CA ASN A 276 -8.81 -10.44 -0.40
C ASN A 276 -9.52 -9.55 -1.44
N ILE A 277 -9.22 -9.71 -2.73
CA ILE A 277 -9.96 -9.03 -3.82
C ILE A 277 -11.03 -9.99 -4.32
N ASP A 278 -12.13 -10.10 -3.58
CA ASP A 278 -13.38 -10.68 -4.08
C ASP A 278 -14.11 -9.58 -4.85
N THR A 279 -13.90 -9.51 -6.17
CA THR A 279 -14.71 -8.63 -7.02
C THR A 279 -15.36 -9.45 -8.13
N ASN A 280 -16.68 -9.36 -8.25
CA ASN A 280 -17.46 -9.82 -9.40
C ASN A 280 -17.21 -8.94 -10.66
N GLU A 281 -16.27 -7.99 -10.60
CA GLU A 281 -16.07 -6.93 -11.57
C GLU A 281 -14.87 -7.18 -12.47
N SER A 282 -15.05 -6.94 -13.77
CA SER A 282 -14.10 -7.35 -14.81
C SER A 282 -13.12 -6.26 -15.26
N THR A 283 -13.35 -4.98 -14.92
CA THR A 283 -12.68 -3.84 -15.56
C THR A 283 -12.56 -2.62 -14.63
N GLY A 284 -11.45 -1.87 -14.73
CA GLY A 284 -11.22 -0.60 -14.02
C GLY A 284 -10.43 0.41 -14.86
N CYS A 285 -10.28 1.65 -14.38
CA CYS A 285 -9.60 2.74 -15.08
C CYS A 285 -8.21 3.01 -14.50
N LEU A 286 -7.22 3.26 -15.36
CA LEU A 286 -5.85 3.62 -14.98
C LEU A 286 -5.65 5.13 -15.11
N TYR A 287 -4.99 5.70 -14.10
CA TYR A 287 -4.70 7.13 -14.04
C TYR A 287 -3.20 7.37 -13.95
N GLY A 288 -2.72 8.36 -14.69
CA GLY A 288 -1.30 8.60 -14.87
C GLY A 288 -1.01 9.95 -15.49
N LEU A 289 0.28 10.23 -15.69
CA LEU A 289 0.77 11.46 -16.31
C LEU A 289 1.96 11.15 -17.22
N MET A 290 2.17 11.97 -18.25
CA MET A 290 3.31 11.83 -19.17
C MET A 290 4.47 12.69 -18.67
N TYR A 291 5.68 12.12 -18.63
CA TYR A 291 6.91 12.85 -18.32
C TYR A 291 8.05 12.33 -19.21
N ASP A 292 8.78 13.23 -19.88
CA ASP A 292 9.92 12.88 -20.76
C ASP A 292 9.65 11.70 -21.74
N GLY A 293 8.43 11.65 -22.30
CA GLY A 293 7.99 10.58 -23.21
C GLY A 293 7.66 9.24 -22.54
N THR A 294 7.66 9.19 -21.21
CA THR A 294 7.31 8.02 -20.40
C THR A 294 5.94 8.22 -19.74
N LEU A 295 5.10 7.21 -19.80
CA LEU A 295 3.81 7.20 -19.10
C LEU A 295 3.99 6.69 -17.68
N LEU A 296 3.77 7.54 -16.68
CA LEU A 296 3.71 7.13 -15.28
C LEU A 296 2.27 6.81 -14.91
N VAL A 297 2.01 5.58 -14.45
CA VAL A 297 0.72 5.21 -13.85
C VAL A 297 0.82 5.39 -12.35
N VAL A 298 -0.08 6.20 -11.77
CA VAL A 298 -0.08 6.51 -10.33
C VAL A 298 -1.33 6.01 -9.61
N GLY A 299 -2.45 5.82 -10.33
CA GLY A 299 -3.74 5.51 -9.72
C GLY A 299 -4.55 4.49 -10.50
N LEU A 300 -5.51 3.89 -9.80
CA LEU A 300 -6.45 2.91 -10.31
C LEU A 300 -7.84 3.19 -9.69
N SER A 301 -8.90 3.03 -10.47
CA SER A 301 -10.26 2.87 -9.94
C SER A 301 -10.96 1.64 -10.51
N LEU A 302 -11.81 1.00 -9.72
CA LEU A 302 -12.75 -0.03 -10.14
C LEU A 302 -14.04 0.63 -10.64
N GLU A 303 -14.61 0.14 -11.73
CA GLU A 303 -15.88 0.67 -12.26
C GLU A 303 -17.06 -0.22 -11.81
N LEU A 304 -17.89 0.34 -10.92
CA LEU A 304 -19.11 -0.29 -10.42
C LEU A 304 -20.24 -0.10 -11.46
N PHE A 305 -20.44 -1.05 -12.38
CA PHE A 305 -21.38 -0.95 -13.51
C PHE A 305 -22.88 -0.99 -13.13
N GLU A 306 -23.24 -0.80 -11.87
CA GLU A 306 -24.63 -0.84 -11.42
C GLU A 306 -25.45 0.39 -11.85
N ASN A 307 -24.84 1.47 -12.36
CA ASN A 307 -25.54 2.68 -12.79
C ASN A 307 -24.97 3.25 -14.12
N GLU A 308 -25.85 3.67 -15.04
CA GLU A 308 -25.56 4.16 -16.42
C GLU A 308 -24.74 5.48 -16.53
N LYS A 309 -23.80 5.77 -15.62
CA LYS A 309 -23.00 7.01 -15.65
C LYS A 309 -21.50 6.69 -15.68
N ASN A 310 -20.77 7.36 -16.58
CA ASN A 310 -19.29 7.34 -16.66
C ASN A 310 -18.66 7.86 -15.35
N THR A 311 -18.53 6.99 -14.35
CA THR A 311 -18.07 7.30 -12.99
C THR A 311 -16.61 7.75 -12.97
N TYR A 312 -15.76 7.22 -13.85
CA TYR A 312 -14.36 7.63 -13.99
C TYR A 312 -14.15 9.12 -14.30
N ARG A 313 -15.05 9.76 -15.08
CA ARG A 313 -14.92 11.19 -15.41
C ARG A 313 -15.13 12.08 -14.20
N GLN A 314 -16.04 11.68 -13.31
CA GLN A 314 -16.26 12.40 -12.06
C GLN A 314 -15.10 12.17 -11.11
N PHE A 315 -14.63 10.92 -11.00
CA PHE A 315 -13.48 10.57 -10.15
C PHE A 315 -12.18 11.26 -10.58
N LEU A 316 -11.95 11.46 -11.88
CA LEU A 316 -10.81 12.22 -12.40
C LEU A 316 -10.71 13.64 -11.78
N LEU A 317 -11.85 14.28 -11.47
CA LEU A 317 -11.86 15.60 -10.82
C LEU A 317 -11.37 15.56 -9.36
N ASN A 318 -11.37 14.37 -8.74
CA ASN A 318 -10.84 14.15 -7.40
C ASN A 318 -9.32 13.95 -7.40
N LEU A 319 -8.71 13.65 -8.55
CA LEU A 319 -7.26 13.50 -8.67
C LEU A 319 -6.57 14.87 -8.80
N PRO A 320 -5.31 15.00 -8.36
CA PRO A 320 -4.47 16.16 -8.69
C PRO A 320 -4.47 16.44 -10.19
N ALA A 321 -4.39 17.71 -10.58
CA ALA A 321 -4.19 18.07 -11.99
C ALA A 321 -2.85 17.49 -12.52
N GLU A 322 -2.75 17.34 -13.84
CA GLU A 322 -1.80 16.50 -14.60
C GLU A 322 -2.05 14.98 -14.53
N ILE A 323 -2.72 14.48 -13.49
CA ILE A 323 -3.12 13.08 -13.47
C ILE A 323 -4.38 12.94 -14.34
N GLU A 324 -4.25 12.15 -15.40
CA GLU A 324 -5.24 11.92 -16.45
C GLU A 324 -5.59 10.44 -16.59
N LEU A 325 -6.74 10.17 -17.22
CA LEU A 325 -7.10 8.81 -17.64
C LEU A 325 -6.12 8.33 -18.71
N CYS A 326 -5.28 7.34 -18.41
CA CYS A 326 -4.26 6.85 -19.32
C CYS A 326 -4.52 5.46 -19.89
N GLY A 327 -5.53 4.75 -19.35
CA GLY A 327 -5.78 3.38 -19.76
C GLY A 327 -6.87 2.66 -18.98
N VAL A 328 -6.92 1.34 -19.19
CA VAL A 328 -7.87 0.42 -18.56
C VAL A 328 -7.12 -0.75 -17.94
N VAL A 329 -7.57 -1.20 -16.77
CA VAL A 329 -7.20 -2.50 -16.21
C VAL A 329 -8.33 -3.50 -16.42
N ARG A 330 -7.98 -4.75 -16.70
CA ARG A 330 -8.93 -5.86 -16.78
C ARG A 330 -8.50 -6.99 -15.86
N PHE A 331 -9.45 -7.52 -15.10
CA PHE A 331 -9.26 -8.68 -14.25
C PHE A 331 -9.77 -9.93 -14.99
N GLY A 332 -8.87 -10.85 -15.36
CA GLY A 332 -9.20 -12.10 -16.09
C GLY A 332 -8.16 -12.53 -17.13
N GLU A 333 -8.36 -13.70 -17.75
CA GLU A 333 -7.37 -14.34 -18.63
C GLU A 333 -7.43 -13.92 -20.11
N THR A 334 -8.56 -13.39 -20.59
CA THR A 334 -8.78 -13.14 -22.03
C THR A 334 -8.80 -11.67 -22.39
N LEU A 335 -8.15 -11.36 -23.51
CA LEU A 335 -8.05 -10.06 -24.15
C LEU A 335 -9.29 -9.75 -25.02
N THR A 336 -10.50 -9.84 -24.44
CA THR A 336 -11.73 -9.55 -25.17
C THR A 336 -12.08 -8.07 -25.07
N THR A 337 -12.25 -7.40 -26.21
CA THR A 337 -12.68 -6.00 -26.27
C THR A 337 -14.18 -5.90 -26.00
N GLY A 338 -14.57 -5.79 -24.73
CA GLY A 338 -15.94 -5.40 -24.36
C GLY A 338 -16.25 -3.99 -24.87
N THR A 339 -17.53 -3.69 -25.13
CA THR A 339 -18.00 -2.36 -25.57
C THR A 339 -17.55 -1.26 -24.61
N THR A 340 -17.67 -1.51 -23.31
CA THR A 340 -17.27 -0.62 -22.23
C THR A 340 -15.78 -0.26 -22.25
N MET A 341 -14.91 -1.22 -22.56
CA MET A 341 -13.48 -0.98 -22.64
C MET A 341 -13.16 -0.03 -23.79
N LYS A 342 -13.84 -0.16 -24.93
CA LYS A 342 -13.66 0.75 -26.06
C LYS A 342 -14.12 2.17 -25.73
N GLU A 343 -15.22 2.31 -25.01
CA GLU A 343 -15.71 3.62 -24.57
C GLU A 343 -14.71 4.34 -23.66
N ILE A 344 -14.12 3.64 -22.68
CA ILE A 344 -13.11 4.24 -21.78
C ILE A 344 -11.84 4.60 -22.57
N LEU A 345 -11.39 3.73 -23.49
CA LEU A 345 -10.18 3.98 -24.27
C LEU A 345 -10.33 5.13 -25.27
N GLN A 346 -11.56 5.44 -25.73
CA GLN A 346 -11.86 6.60 -26.57
C GLN A 346 -11.77 7.93 -25.82
N ASP A 347 -11.82 7.89 -24.49
CA ASP A 347 -11.74 9.05 -23.61
C ASP A 347 -10.30 9.33 -23.12
N VAL A 348 -9.31 8.53 -23.54
CA VAL A 348 -7.90 8.74 -23.20
C VAL A 348 -7.30 9.81 -24.11
N ASP A 349 -7.05 10.99 -23.54
CA ASP A 349 -6.53 12.16 -24.28
C ASP A 349 -5.01 12.41 -24.09
N ILE A 350 -4.40 11.77 -23.09
CA ILE A 350 -3.01 11.96 -22.67
C ILE A 350 -1.99 11.26 -23.58
N THR A 351 -2.41 10.24 -24.32
CA THR A 351 -1.55 9.44 -25.21
C THR A 351 -2.34 8.93 -26.41
N ASP A 352 -1.72 8.95 -27.60
CA ASP A 352 -2.29 8.34 -28.81
C ASP A 352 -2.39 6.80 -28.70
N ASN A 353 -1.62 6.22 -27.78
CA ASN A 353 -1.59 4.78 -27.51
C ASN A 353 -2.03 4.52 -26.07
N PRO A 354 -3.34 4.33 -25.81
CA PRO A 354 -3.86 4.02 -24.48
C PRO A 354 -3.25 2.75 -23.89
N LEU A 355 -3.05 2.73 -22.57
CA LEU A 355 -2.52 1.58 -21.85
C LEU A 355 -3.64 0.59 -21.51
N VAL A 356 -3.40 -0.70 -21.72
CA VAL A 356 -4.28 -1.78 -21.29
C VAL A 356 -3.49 -2.76 -20.43
N MET A 357 -3.85 -2.81 -19.14
CA MET A 357 -3.27 -3.72 -18.17
C MET A 357 -4.20 -4.91 -17.95
N ILE A 358 -3.65 -6.11 -17.96
CA ILE A 358 -4.39 -7.35 -17.71
C ILE A 358 -3.79 -8.00 -16.48
N VAL A 359 -4.65 -8.23 -15.50
CA VAL A 359 -4.31 -8.92 -14.25
C VAL A 359 -5.02 -10.26 -14.29
N ASN A 360 -4.27 -11.34 -14.46
CA ASN A 360 -4.85 -12.68 -14.46
C ASN A 360 -5.24 -13.13 -13.04
N GLU A 361 -5.86 -14.31 -12.90
CA GLU A 361 -6.26 -14.87 -11.59
C GLU A 361 -5.03 -15.11 -10.67
N LYS A 362 -3.85 -15.31 -11.25
CA LYS A 362 -2.54 -15.41 -10.56
C LYS A 362 -1.88 -14.07 -10.30
N LYS A 363 -2.54 -12.98 -10.72
CA LYS A 363 -2.14 -11.60 -10.49
C LYS A 363 -0.84 -11.22 -11.19
N GLU A 364 -0.44 -11.99 -12.18
CA GLU A 364 0.58 -11.59 -13.13
C GLU A 364 0.01 -10.44 -13.96
N MET A 365 0.71 -9.30 -13.94
CA MET A 365 0.31 -8.12 -14.68
C MET A 365 1.01 -8.12 -16.04
N LYS A 366 0.23 -8.05 -17.11
CA LYS A 366 0.72 -7.78 -18.46
C LYS A 366 0.18 -6.46 -18.97
N THR A 367 1.08 -5.62 -19.44
CA THR A 367 0.77 -4.29 -19.97
C THR A 367 0.90 -4.30 -21.48
N HIS A 368 -0.08 -3.71 -22.16
CA HIS A 368 -0.08 -3.57 -23.61
C HIS A 368 -0.45 -2.13 -23.96
N PHE A 369 0.21 -1.55 -24.95
CA PHE A 369 -0.29 -0.34 -25.59
C PHE A 369 -1.26 -0.72 -26.71
N LEU A 370 -2.33 0.04 -26.86
CA LEU A 370 -3.23 -0.07 -28.01
C LEU A 370 -2.71 0.81 -29.15
N VAL A 371 -1.99 0.20 -30.09
CA VAL A 371 -1.37 0.88 -31.24
C VAL A 371 -2.09 0.43 -32.52
N HIS A 372 -2.75 1.35 -33.22
CA HIS A 372 -3.56 1.05 -34.43
C HIS A 372 -4.57 -0.11 -34.22
N ASP A 373 -5.34 -0.07 -33.13
CA ASP A 373 -6.29 -1.11 -32.72
C ASP A 373 -5.66 -2.50 -32.46
N LYS A 374 -4.34 -2.57 -32.29
CA LYS A 374 -3.61 -3.79 -31.94
C LYS A 374 -2.91 -3.65 -30.60
N PHE A 375 -2.89 -4.73 -29.84
CA PHE A 375 -2.22 -4.77 -28.55
C PHE A 375 -0.74 -5.09 -28.73
N GLU A 376 0.12 -4.15 -28.36
CA GLU A 376 1.57 -4.31 -28.35
C GLU A 376 2.04 -4.45 -26.89
N GLU A 377 2.57 -5.62 -26.53
CA GLU A 377 3.07 -5.87 -25.17
C GLU A 377 4.23 -4.90 -24.84
N THR A 378 4.14 -4.20 -23.72
CA THR A 378 5.12 -3.21 -23.28
C THR A 378 5.69 -3.58 -21.92
N LYS A 379 6.94 -3.20 -21.65
CA LYS A 379 7.59 -3.37 -20.36
C LYS A 379 7.25 -2.19 -19.44
N TYR A 380 7.25 -2.44 -18.14
CA TYR A 380 7.08 -1.40 -17.12
C TYR A 380 8.09 -1.58 -16.00
N GLU A 381 8.33 -0.51 -15.25
CA GLU A 381 9.15 -0.49 -14.04
C GLU A 381 8.29 0.05 -12.89
N VAL A 382 8.48 -0.48 -11.67
CA VAL A 382 7.75 -0.04 -10.48
C VAL A 382 8.65 0.89 -9.67
N LEU A 383 8.25 2.15 -9.57
CA LEU A 383 8.93 3.14 -8.74
C LEU A 383 8.51 2.99 -7.27
N SER A 384 9.48 3.08 -6.36
CA SER A 384 9.16 3.23 -4.93
C SER A 384 8.56 4.61 -4.65
N SER A 385 7.79 4.74 -3.57
CA SER A 385 7.23 6.04 -3.16
C SER A 385 8.32 7.09 -2.94
N ASP A 386 9.46 6.71 -2.37
CA ASP A 386 10.59 7.63 -2.15
C ASP A 386 11.23 8.11 -3.46
N GLU A 387 11.31 7.25 -4.47
CA GLU A 387 11.79 7.64 -5.81
C GLU A 387 10.80 8.56 -6.51
N MET A 388 9.50 8.29 -6.38
CA MET A 388 8.44 9.15 -6.89
C MET A 388 8.53 10.54 -6.25
N TRP A 389 8.63 10.64 -4.92
CA TRP A 389 8.71 11.92 -4.21
C TRP A 389 10.02 12.68 -4.43
N LYS A 390 11.08 12.01 -4.89
CA LYS A 390 12.32 12.68 -5.34
C LYS A 390 12.17 13.31 -6.72
N GLN A 391 11.32 12.76 -7.58
CA GLN A 391 11.17 13.20 -8.97
C GLN A 391 9.97 14.14 -9.16
N PHE A 392 8.95 13.99 -8.33
CA PHE A 392 7.69 14.72 -8.41
C PHE A 392 7.44 15.53 -7.15
N LEU A 393 6.83 16.69 -7.33
CA LEU A 393 6.35 17.56 -6.26
C LEU A 393 4.92 17.99 -6.54
N HIS A 394 4.28 18.55 -5.52
CA HIS A 394 2.94 19.11 -5.65
C HIS A 394 2.96 20.62 -5.65
N VAL A 395 2.11 21.23 -6.46
CA VAL A 395 1.75 22.65 -6.34
C VAL A 395 0.34 22.76 -5.78
N ARG A 396 0.16 23.60 -4.77
CA ARG A 396 -1.14 23.83 -4.12
C ARG A 396 -1.64 25.22 -4.42
N LEU A 397 -2.65 25.31 -5.27
CA LEU A 397 -3.32 26.56 -5.58
C LEU A 397 -4.37 26.85 -4.51
N ASN A 398 -4.25 27.99 -3.83
CA ASN A 398 -5.23 28.47 -2.86
C ASN A 398 -5.71 29.88 -3.21
N THR A 399 -7.01 30.06 -3.39
CA THR A 399 -7.60 31.39 -3.59
C THR A 399 -9.08 31.42 -3.20
N ILE A 400 -9.64 32.63 -3.06
CA ILE A 400 -11.07 32.83 -2.80
C ILE A 400 -11.69 33.58 -3.97
N LEU A 401 -12.68 32.97 -4.62
CA LEU A 401 -13.48 33.61 -5.66
C LEU A 401 -14.92 33.86 -5.16
N PRO A 402 -15.40 35.11 -5.17
CA PRO A 402 -16.78 35.38 -4.77
C PRO A 402 -17.76 34.83 -5.80
N LEU A 403 -18.71 34.01 -5.37
CA LEU A 403 -19.85 33.55 -6.15
C LEU A 403 -21.04 34.44 -5.81
N SER A 404 -21.68 35.02 -6.83
CA SER A 404 -22.95 35.74 -6.67
C SER A 404 -23.85 35.41 -7.85
N CYS A 405 -24.95 34.71 -7.59
CA CYS A 405 -25.92 34.32 -8.62
C CYS A 405 -27.30 34.04 -8.00
N GLU A 406 -28.31 33.90 -8.85
CA GLU A 406 -29.58 33.30 -8.46
C GLU A 406 -29.35 31.87 -7.97
N ALA A 407 -30.06 31.45 -6.91
CA ALA A 407 -29.92 30.12 -6.31
C ALA A 407 -30.66 29.04 -7.11
N THR A 408 -30.36 28.95 -8.40
CA THR A 408 -30.91 27.96 -9.33
C THR A 408 -29.78 27.16 -9.95
N ILE A 409 -30.09 25.93 -10.39
CA ILE A 409 -29.15 25.06 -11.11
C ILE A 409 -28.54 25.81 -12.31
N SER A 410 -29.35 26.55 -13.07
CA SER A 410 -28.89 27.35 -14.21
C SER A 410 -28.04 28.55 -13.78
N GLY A 411 -28.42 29.25 -12.70
CA GLY A 411 -27.67 30.37 -12.14
C GLY A 411 -26.24 29.96 -11.75
N VAL A 412 -26.11 28.87 -10.99
CA VAL A 412 -24.82 28.30 -10.56
C VAL A 412 -23.98 27.81 -11.75
N LYS A 413 -24.56 27.05 -12.67
CA LYS A 413 -23.86 26.58 -13.89
C LYS A 413 -23.29 27.74 -14.71
N ASN A 414 -24.11 28.76 -14.96
CA ASN A 414 -23.73 29.91 -15.77
C ASN A 414 -22.58 30.71 -15.14
N ILE A 415 -22.65 31.01 -13.84
CA ILE A 415 -21.61 31.81 -13.17
C ILE A 415 -20.28 31.04 -13.04
N LEU A 416 -20.32 29.74 -12.74
CA LEU A 416 -19.11 28.91 -12.63
C LEU A 416 -18.47 28.68 -14.00
N GLN A 417 -19.28 28.47 -15.04
CA GLN A 417 -18.78 28.41 -16.42
C GLN A 417 -18.13 29.74 -16.84
N ASN A 418 -18.73 30.89 -16.48
CA ASN A 418 -18.14 32.20 -16.76
C ASN A 418 -16.82 32.42 -16.01
N LYS A 419 -16.72 31.97 -14.75
CA LYS A 419 -15.46 32.02 -13.99
C LYS A 419 -14.38 31.16 -14.65
N ARG A 420 -14.69 29.92 -15.03
CA ARG A 420 -13.76 29.06 -15.79
C ARG A 420 -13.27 29.73 -17.07
N LYS A 421 -14.19 30.31 -17.87
CA LYS A 421 -13.83 31.04 -19.10
C LYS A 421 -12.88 32.22 -18.85
N LYS A 422 -13.07 32.97 -17.76
CA LYS A 422 -12.18 34.08 -17.38
C LYS A 422 -10.78 33.60 -16.98
N ILE A 423 -10.70 32.49 -16.24
CA ILE A 423 -9.42 31.89 -15.83
C ILE A 423 -8.69 31.40 -17.09
N ALA A 424 -9.39 30.67 -17.97
CA ALA A 424 -8.84 30.17 -19.22
C ALA A 424 -8.47 31.27 -20.24
N SER A 425 -9.10 32.45 -20.19
CA SER A 425 -8.83 33.54 -21.14
C SER A 425 -7.60 34.38 -20.82
N GLY A 426 -6.72 33.96 -19.91
CA GLY A 426 -5.50 34.70 -19.60
C GLY A 426 -5.69 35.92 -18.68
N GLN A 427 -6.84 36.07 -18.01
CA GLN A 427 -7.12 37.22 -17.13
C GLN A 427 -6.65 37.01 -15.68
N VAL A 428 -5.91 35.93 -15.44
CA VAL A 428 -5.38 35.54 -14.13
C VAL A 428 -3.85 35.57 -14.16
N SER A 429 -3.28 35.76 -12.97
CA SER A 429 -1.86 35.60 -12.74
C SER A 429 -1.67 34.73 -11.51
N PHE A 430 -0.60 33.93 -11.50
CA PHE A 430 -0.25 33.06 -10.39
C PHE A 430 1.03 33.57 -9.74
N HIS A 431 1.03 33.60 -8.42
CA HIS A 431 2.16 34.00 -7.59
C HIS A 431 2.63 32.80 -6.77
N ILE A 432 3.92 32.47 -6.84
CA ILE A 432 4.51 31.40 -6.04
C ILE A 432 4.90 32.00 -4.68
N ASP A 433 4.22 31.56 -3.63
CA ASP A 433 4.34 32.16 -2.30
C ASP A 433 5.75 31.97 -1.73
N GLY A 434 6.25 32.98 -1.01
CA GLY A 434 7.64 33.02 -0.55
C GLY A 434 8.68 33.37 -1.62
N THR A 435 8.28 33.64 -2.86
CA THR A 435 9.18 34.05 -3.96
C THR A 435 8.72 35.34 -4.64
N SER A 436 9.59 35.93 -5.46
CA SER A 436 9.24 37.04 -6.35
C SER A 436 8.70 36.59 -7.71
N VAL A 437 8.33 35.30 -7.86
CA VAL A 437 7.96 34.71 -9.15
C VAL A 437 6.46 34.89 -9.43
N TYR A 438 6.15 35.49 -10.59
CA TYR A 438 4.79 35.62 -11.11
C TYR A 438 4.67 35.03 -12.52
N LEU A 439 3.57 34.31 -12.75
CA LEU A 439 3.14 33.76 -14.03
C LEU A 439 1.88 34.48 -14.51
N PHE A 440 1.83 34.93 -15.76
CA PHE A 440 0.68 35.65 -16.29
C PHE A 440 0.42 35.33 -17.76
N GLY A 441 -0.84 35.24 -18.15
CA GLY A 441 -1.22 35.05 -19.55
C GLY A 441 -1.04 36.33 -20.37
N VAL A 442 -0.49 36.21 -21.58
CA VAL A 442 -0.28 37.29 -22.54
C VAL A 442 -0.85 36.88 -23.90
N ALA A 443 -2.11 37.21 -24.19
CA ALA A 443 -2.83 36.97 -25.46
C ALA A 443 -2.76 35.54 -26.06
N SER A 444 -1.57 35.06 -26.43
CA SER A 444 -1.25 33.73 -26.98
C SER A 444 -0.01 33.06 -26.33
N ASP A 445 0.57 33.64 -25.29
CA ASP A 445 1.79 33.14 -24.62
C ASP A 445 1.74 33.33 -23.09
N VAL A 446 2.71 32.79 -22.37
CA VAL A 446 2.85 32.92 -20.92
C VAL A 446 4.05 33.82 -20.60
N GLY A 447 3.83 34.83 -19.77
CA GLY A 447 4.88 35.67 -19.21
C GLY A 447 5.33 35.18 -17.84
N LEU A 448 6.63 35.30 -17.58
CA LEU A 448 7.28 35.00 -16.31
C LEU A 448 8.06 36.23 -15.85
N THR A 449 7.93 36.59 -14.57
CA THR A 449 8.80 37.59 -13.92
C THR A 449 9.39 37.03 -12.62
N GLY A 450 10.53 37.58 -12.20
CA GLY A 450 11.20 37.21 -10.95
C GLY A 450 12.25 36.10 -11.05
N THR A 451 12.41 35.46 -12.22
CA THR A 451 13.45 34.46 -12.49
C THR A 451 13.70 34.31 -14.01
N SER A 452 14.62 33.42 -14.40
CA SER A 452 14.92 33.07 -15.80
C SER A 452 13.77 32.28 -16.44
N THR A 453 13.54 32.47 -17.75
CA THR A 453 12.53 31.74 -18.53
C THR A 453 12.83 30.24 -18.67
N GLU A 454 14.10 29.85 -18.51
CA GLU A 454 14.53 28.45 -18.55
C GLU A 454 14.50 27.76 -17.19
N ALA A 455 14.15 28.47 -16.11
CA ALA A 455 14.15 27.90 -14.77
C ALA A 455 13.04 26.84 -14.62
N THR A 456 13.40 25.75 -13.94
CA THR A 456 12.47 24.66 -13.59
C THR A 456 11.88 24.87 -12.20
N ILE A 457 10.76 24.20 -11.91
CA ILE A 457 10.18 24.25 -10.56
C ILE A 457 11.09 23.63 -9.51
N GLY A 458 11.83 22.56 -9.84
CA GLY A 458 12.78 21.92 -8.94
C GLY A 458 13.92 22.86 -8.52
N GLU A 459 14.52 23.58 -9.47
CA GLU A 459 15.55 24.59 -9.20
C GLU A 459 15.04 25.72 -8.32
N LEU A 460 13.78 26.15 -8.54
CA LEU A 460 13.15 27.18 -7.71
C LEU A 460 13.00 26.69 -6.26
N VAL A 461 12.49 25.47 -6.05
CA VAL A 461 12.31 24.88 -4.71
C VAL A 461 13.63 24.70 -3.99
N ASP A 462 14.66 24.20 -4.68
CA ASP A 462 16.00 24.06 -4.12
C ASP A 462 16.58 25.41 -3.66
N SER A 463 16.27 26.49 -4.38
CA SER A 463 16.71 27.84 -4.01
C SER A 463 16.01 28.41 -2.75
N MET A 464 14.80 27.92 -2.43
CA MET A 464 14.04 28.33 -1.24
C MET A 464 14.58 27.68 0.05
N SER A 465 15.41 26.64 -0.05
CA SER A 465 15.90 25.85 1.10
C SER A 465 17.45 25.81 1.21
N PRO A 466 18.14 26.96 1.42
CA PRO A 466 19.61 27.04 1.38
C PRO A 466 20.37 26.35 2.55
N GLU A 467 19.69 25.87 3.59
CA GLU A 467 20.33 25.33 4.82
C GLU A 467 20.70 23.84 4.77
N GLN A 468 20.49 23.11 3.66
CA GLN A 468 20.91 21.71 3.56
C GLN A 468 22.26 21.59 2.81
N PRO A 469 23.38 21.27 3.49
CA PRO A 469 24.67 21.08 2.81
C PRO A 469 24.59 19.87 1.87
N LYS A 470 25.12 20.03 0.66
CA LYS A 470 25.19 19.07 -0.48
C LYS A 470 25.80 17.68 -0.20
N LYS A 471 26.00 17.27 1.07
CA LYS A 471 26.60 15.99 1.49
C LYS A 471 25.90 15.27 2.65
N LYS A 472 24.71 15.68 3.09
CA LYS A 472 23.89 14.85 4.00
C LYS A 472 22.76 14.21 3.19
N LYS A 473 22.62 12.89 3.28
CA LYS A 473 21.47 12.13 2.77
C LYS A 473 20.20 12.88 3.17
N HIS A 474 19.46 13.38 2.19
CA HIS A 474 18.09 13.86 2.42
C HIS A 474 17.34 12.75 3.15
N ASN A 475 16.73 13.05 4.30
CA ASN A 475 15.66 12.21 4.83
C ASN A 475 14.45 12.43 3.93
N THR A 476 14.40 11.70 2.82
CA THR A 476 13.38 11.79 1.77
C THR A 476 12.11 11.03 2.16
N SER A 477 11.42 11.47 3.21
CA SER A 477 10.07 10.98 3.54
C SER A 477 9.00 12.08 3.52
N SER A 478 9.38 13.35 3.34
CA SER A 478 8.45 14.48 3.34
C SER A 478 8.06 14.89 1.92
N ILE A 479 6.76 14.89 1.66
CA ILE A 479 6.18 15.35 0.39
C ILE A 479 6.34 16.85 0.26
N GLU A 480 6.92 17.30 -0.85
CA GLU A 480 7.10 18.73 -1.12
C GLU A 480 5.82 19.32 -1.75
N ILE A 481 5.27 20.36 -1.11
CA ILE A 481 4.08 21.09 -1.56
C ILE A 481 4.42 22.57 -1.68
N VAL A 482 4.36 23.10 -2.90
CA VAL A 482 4.65 24.52 -3.18
C VAL A 482 3.34 25.33 -3.18
N PRO A 483 3.17 26.29 -2.26
CA PRO A 483 1.97 27.13 -2.20
C PRO A 483 1.91 28.16 -3.32
N ILE A 484 0.76 28.27 -3.98
CA ILE A 484 0.52 29.21 -5.08
C ILE A 484 -0.78 29.98 -4.85
N ASN A 485 -0.73 31.28 -5.12
CA ASN A 485 -1.86 32.19 -5.03
C ASN A 485 -2.35 32.60 -6.43
N LEU A 486 -3.67 32.62 -6.65
CA LEU A 486 -4.27 33.18 -7.86
C LEU A 486 -4.65 34.64 -7.62
N VAL A 487 -4.20 35.53 -8.51
CA VAL A 487 -4.53 36.95 -8.55
C VAL A 487 -5.32 37.25 -9.82
N LEU A 488 -6.38 38.07 -9.70
CA LEU A 488 -7.19 38.52 -10.84
C LEU A 488 -6.72 39.89 -11.33
N LYS A 489 -6.57 40.06 -12.64
CA LYS A 489 -6.25 41.37 -13.23
C LYS A 489 -7.43 42.33 -13.03
N THR A 490 -7.23 43.40 -12.26
CA THR A 490 -8.25 44.43 -12.00
C THR A 490 -8.35 45.46 -13.13
N THR A 491 -7.28 45.65 -13.91
CA THR A 491 -7.23 46.61 -15.03
C THR A 491 -7.37 45.89 -16.37
N LYS A 492 -8.26 46.37 -17.23
CA LYS A 492 -8.28 45.98 -18.66
C LYS A 492 -7.38 46.95 -19.41
N ASP A 493 -6.56 46.47 -20.33
CA ASP A 493 -5.75 47.35 -21.16
C ASP A 493 -6.67 48.27 -21.98
N ILE A 494 -6.44 49.58 -21.87
CA ILE A 494 -7.18 50.63 -22.62
C ILE A 494 -7.08 50.40 -24.15
N LEU A 495 -6.08 49.63 -24.60
CA LEU A 495 -5.86 49.27 -26.00
C LEU A 495 -6.72 48.11 -26.50
N SER A 496 -7.22 47.21 -25.64
CA SER A 496 -8.03 46.06 -26.10
C SER A 496 -9.48 46.42 -26.45
N ASP A 497 -10.04 47.49 -25.86
CA ASP A 497 -11.43 47.90 -26.09
C ASP A 497 -11.63 48.68 -27.41
N LYS A 498 -10.57 49.25 -28.00
CA LYS A 498 -10.71 50.05 -29.24
C LYS A 498 -10.86 49.22 -30.53
N LEU A 499 -10.62 47.91 -30.48
CA LEU A 499 -10.60 47.04 -31.67
C LEU A 499 -11.86 46.16 -31.84
N VAL A 500 -12.76 46.12 -30.85
CA VAL A 500 -14.00 45.33 -30.97
C VAL A 500 -15.17 46.27 -31.30
N LYS A 501 -15.54 46.35 -32.58
CA LYS A 501 -16.85 46.89 -32.98
C LYS A 501 -17.95 45.96 -32.47
N THR A 502 -18.41 46.18 -31.25
CA THR A 502 -19.51 45.41 -30.68
C THR A 502 -20.85 45.91 -31.24
N ALA A 503 -21.69 45.01 -31.73
CA ALA A 503 -23.09 45.33 -32.03
C ALA A 503 -23.81 45.86 -30.77
N VAL A 504 -24.73 46.81 -30.93
CA VAL A 504 -25.55 47.33 -29.83
C VAL A 504 -26.35 46.17 -29.25
N LYS A 505 -25.96 45.68 -28.07
CA LYS A 505 -26.79 44.74 -27.30
C LYS A 505 -27.99 45.53 -26.76
N MET A 506 -29.17 45.35 -27.36
CA MET A 506 -30.41 45.70 -26.69
C MET A 506 -30.55 44.81 -25.46
N MET A 507 -30.36 45.37 -24.26
CA MET A 507 -30.65 44.70 -23.00
C MET A 507 -32.10 44.98 -22.62
N THR A 508 -32.94 43.97 -22.69
CA THR A 508 -34.29 44.02 -22.11
C THR A 508 -34.16 43.60 -20.64
N THR A 509 -34.22 44.56 -19.72
CA THR A 509 -34.15 44.30 -18.27
C THR A 509 -35.55 43.96 -17.73
N GLN A 510 -35.83 42.69 -17.46
CA GLN A 510 -36.97 42.29 -16.64
C GLN A 510 -36.58 42.31 -15.15
N ARG A 511 -37.21 43.17 -14.35
CA ARG A 511 -37.09 43.11 -12.88
C ARG A 511 -38.01 42.02 -12.36
N LYS A 512 -37.44 40.89 -11.93
CA LYS A 512 -38.15 39.81 -11.22
C LYS A 512 -37.55 39.67 -9.82
N PRO A 513 -38.36 39.44 -8.77
CA PRO A 513 -37.82 39.03 -7.48
C PRO A 513 -37.14 37.67 -7.65
N ALA A 514 -35.86 37.59 -7.25
CA ALA A 514 -35.05 36.38 -7.34
C ALA A 514 -34.26 36.22 -6.05
N PHE A 515 -34.18 34.99 -5.54
CA PHE A 515 -33.33 34.68 -4.40
C PHE A 515 -31.89 34.52 -4.89
N CYS A 516 -30.99 35.34 -4.35
CA CYS A 516 -29.59 35.36 -4.73
C CYS A 516 -28.72 34.83 -3.60
N ILE A 517 -27.77 33.97 -3.95
CA ILE A 517 -26.73 33.48 -3.05
C ILE A 517 -25.45 34.28 -3.27
N SER A 518 -24.75 34.57 -2.18
CA SER A 518 -23.41 35.16 -2.18
C SER A 518 -22.51 34.35 -1.26
N MET A 519 -21.45 33.76 -1.80
CA MET A 519 -20.53 32.93 -1.01
C MET A 519 -19.07 33.08 -1.47
N PRO A 520 -18.11 33.06 -0.53
CA PRO A 520 -16.68 33.08 -0.84
C PRO A 520 -16.21 31.65 -1.18
N LEU A 521 -16.24 31.26 -2.46
CA LEU A 521 -15.76 29.94 -2.87
C LEU A 521 -14.24 29.86 -2.74
N ARG A 522 -13.75 29.00 -1.87
CA ARG A 522 -12.32 28.68 -1.77
C ARG A 522 -11.96 27.67 -2.85
N ILE A 523 -11.10 28.07 -3.78
CA ILE A 523 -10.42 27.16 -4.70
C ILE A 523 -9.19 26.67 -3.95
N ASP A 524 -9.20 25.39 -3.59
CA ASP A 524 -8.08 24.68 -3.01
C ASP A 524 -7.86 23.43 -3.87
N THR A 525 -6.71 23.33 -4.53
CA THR A 525 -6.45 22.24 -5.49
C THR A 525 -4.96 21.95 -5.58
N LEU A 526 -4.66 20.70 -5.92
CA LEU A 526 -3.31 20.18 -6.07
C LEU A 526 -3.06 19.82 -7.53
N ALA A 527 -1.84 20.02 -8.00
CA ALA A 527 -1.33 19.41 -9.22
C ALA A 527 -0.03 18.67 -8.91
N MET A 528 0.16 17.50 -9.51
CA MET A 528 1.38 16.71 -9.37
C MET A 528 2.26 16.98 -10.59
N ILE A 529 3.47 17.50 -10.38
CA ILE A 529 4.36 17.92 -11.46
C ILE A 529 5.76 17.36 -11.27
N HIS A 530 6.45 17.12 -12.39
CA HIS A 530 7.84 16.69 -12.36
C HIS A 530 8.76 17.87 -12.01
N ARG A 531 9.87 17.61 -11.31
CA ARG A 531 10.82 18.67 -10.92
C ARG A 531 11.41 19.42 -12.12
N ASN A 532 11.54 18.77 -13.26
CA ASN A 532 12.08 19.37 -14.49
C ASN A 532 11.06 20.19 -15.29
N THR A 533 9.79 20.25 -14.87
CA THR A 533 8.78 21.07 -15.56
C THR A 533 9.20 22.55 -15.52
N LYS A 534 9.18 23.20 -16.70
CA LYS A 534 9.53 24.63 -16.79
C LYS A 534 8.46 25.46 -16.10
N LEU A 535 8.87 26.57 -15.50
CA LEU A 535 7.92 27.48 -14.82
C LEU A 535 6.88 28.07 -15.77
N LEU A 536 7.19 28.22 -17.06
CA LEU A 536 6.22 28.70 -18.06
C LEU A 536 5.07 27.70 -18.28
N ASP A 537 5.37 26.41 -18.32
CA ASP A 537 4.38 25.34 -18.53
C ASP A 537 3.42 25.25 -17.33
N LEU A 538 3.91 25.56 -16.12
CA LEU A 538 3.14 25.57 -14.88
C LEU A 538 1.89 26.47 -14.95
N TYR A 539 1.90 27.54 -15.74
CA TYR A 539 0.72 28.40 -15.89
C TYR A 539 -0.49 27.61 -16.42
N THR A 540 -0.28 26.76 -17.43
CA THR A 540 -1.35 25.97 -18.05
C THR A 540 -1.91 24.93 -17.07
N VAL A 541 -1.02 24.24 -16.36
CA VAL A 541 -1.35 23.30 -15.28
C VAL A 541 -2.21 23.95 -14.20
N LEU A 542 -1.87 25.18 -13.78
CA LEU A 542 -2.62 25.90 -12.74
C LEU A 542 -3.99 26.39 -13.22
N VAL A 543 -4.10 26.81 -14.48
CA VAL A 543 -5.39 27.14 -15.10
C VAL A 543 -6.30 25.92 -15.12
N GLU A 544 -5.75 24.77 -15.49
CA GLU A 544 -6.47 23.51 -15.50
C GLU A 544 -6.90 23.09 -14.08
N ALA A 545 -5.96 23.10 -13.12
CA ALA A 545 -6.24 22.77 -11.73
C ALA A 545 -7.38 23.62 -11.16
N ALA A 546 -7.35 24.94 -11.40
CA ALA A 546 -8.42 25.85 -11.00
C ALA A 546 -9.77 25.49 -11.66
N CYS A 547 -9.75 25.11 -12.94
CA CYS A 547 -10.96 24.73 -13.67
C CYS A 547 -11.54 23.39 -13.20
N ARG A 548 -10.70 22.39 -12.92
CA ARG A 548 -11.10 21.10 -12.32
C ARG A 548 -11.72 21.31 -10.94
N SER A 549 -11.06 22.10 -10.09
CA SER A 549 -11.59 22.48 -8.77
C SER A 549 -12.95 23.16 -8.86
N LEU A 550 -13.14 24.08 -9.80
CA LEU A 550 -14.44 24.72 -10.03
C LEU A 550 -15.52 23.74 -10.52
N ARG A 551 -15.18 22.70 -11.30
CA ARG A 551 -16.13 21.62 -11.67
C ARG A 551 -16.53 20.79 -10.46
N LEU A 552 -15.59 20.48 -9.57
CA LEU A 552 -15.86 19.72 -8.34
C LEU A 552 -16.70 20.53 -7.33
N LEU A 553 -16.43 21.83 -7.20
CA LEU A 553 -17.28 22.74 -6.42
C LEU A 553 -18.69 22.86 -7.04
N GLU A 554 -18.78 22.92 -8.37
CA GLU A 554 -20.05 22.94 -9.09
C GLU A 554 -20.88 21.69 -8.79
N SER A 555 -20.30 20.49 -8.85
CA SER A 555 -21.05 19.24 -8.62
C SER A 555 -21.68 19.19 -7.23
N VAL A 556 -20.96 19.60 -6.19
CA VAL A 556 -21.45 19.62 -4.80
C VAL A 556 -22.55 20.67 -4.58
N LEU A 557 -22.47 21.83 -5.25
CA LEU A 557 -23.53 22.84 -5.19
C LEU A 557 -24.79 22.37 -5.92
N LEU A 558 -24.63 21.71 -7.07
CA LEU A 558 -25.75 21.20 -7.86
C LEU A 558 -26.46 20.04 -7.17
N GLU A 559 -25.71 19.16 -6.51
CA GLU A 559 -26.28 18.07 -5.71
C GLU A 559 -27.15 18.60 -4.57
N GLN A 560 -26.67 19.61 -3.83
CA GLN A 560 -27.47 20.26 -2.79
C GLN A 560 -28.74 20.91 -3.34
N LEU A 561 -28.68 21.58 -4.50
CA LEU A 561 -29.86 22.18 -5.13
C LEU A 561 -30.85 21.14 -5.69
N GLY A 562 -30.40 19.92 -5.95
CA GLY A 562 -31.25 18.82 -6.44
C GLY A 562 -32.04 18.09 -5.34
N GLN A 563 -31.75 18.35 -4.06
CA GLN A 563 -32.44 17.73 -2.93
C GLN A 563 -33.80 18.41 -2.65
N GLU A 564 -34.81 17.60 -2.32
CA GLU A 564 -36.15 18.10 -1.98
C GLU A 564 -36.10 19.07 -0.79
N GLY A 565 -36.73 20.24 -0.94
CA GLY A 565 -36.81 21.27 0.12
C GLY A 565 -35.74 22.36 0.09
N ILE A 566 -34.73 22.29 -0.78
CA ILE A 566 -33.68 23.34 -0.96
C ILE A 566 -33.98 24.25 -2.18
N GLY A 567 -35.14 24.06 -2.84
CA GLY A 567 -35.50 24.70 -4.12
C GLY A 567 -35.55 26.23 -4.13
N ASP A 568 -35.44 26.90 -2.98
CA ASP A 568 -35.32 28.36 -2.85
C ASP A 568 -33.90 28.85 -2.51
N GLY A 569 -32.92 27.93 -2.32
CA GLY A 569 -31.54 28.25 -2.01
C GLY A 569 -31.23 28.51 -0.52
N ALA A 570 -32.22 28.51 0.37
CA ALA A 570 -32.02 28.81 1.79
C ALA A 570 -31.21 27.73 2.54
N GLY A 571 -31.17 26.50 2.01
CA GLY A 571 -30.43 25.37 2.57
C GLY A 571 -28.99 25.20 2.07
N LEU A 572 -28.54 26.00 1.09
CA LEU A 572 -27.25 25.80 0.41
C LEU A 572 -26.06 26.08 1.35
N ARG A 573 -25.16 25.11 1.50
CA ARG A 573 -23.97 25.21 2.33
C ARG A 573 -22.73 25.49 1.49
N LEU A 574 -21.81 26.25 2.08
CA LEU A 574 -20.50 26.51 1.49
C LEU A 574 -19.74 25.17 1.31
N PRO A 575 -19.23 24.85 0.11
CA PRO A 575 -18.39 23.67 -0.08
C PRO A 575 -16.99 23.88 0.53
N GLU A 576 -16.46 22.85 1.19
CA GLU A 576 -15.12 22.81 1.78
C GLU A 576 -14.30 21.68 1.16
N THR A 577 -13.09 22.00 0.72
CA THR A 577 -12.18 21.06 0.06
C THR A 577 -11.21 20.43 1.06
N PHE A 578 -11.05 19.11 0.99
CA PHE A 578 -10.13 18.32 1.78
C PHE A 578 -9.28 17.45 0.86
N HIS A 579 -7.96 17.47 1.07
CA HIS A 579 -7.02 16.59 0.37
C HIS A 579 -6.63 15.45 1.29
N PHE A 580 -6.65 14.21 0.80
CA PHE A 580 -6.32 13.00 1.52
C PHE A 580 -5.11 12.36 0.87
N LEU A 581 -4.23 11.76 1.68
CA LEU A 581 -3.10 10.99 1.18
C LEU A 581 -3.12 9.61 1.84
N PRO A 582 -3.97 8.68 1.34
CA PRO A 582 -4.00 7.32 1.85
C PRO A 582 -2.69 6.61 1.54
N GLN A 583 -2.07 5.98 2.54
CA GLN A 583 -0.79 5.28 2.37
C GLN A 583 -0.92 4.12 1.37
N GLU A 584 -2.08 3.48 1.33
CA GLU A 584 -2.38 2.37 0.43
C GLU A 584 -2.44 2.78 -1.04
N ILE A 585 -2.68 4.06 -1.32
CA ILE A 585 -2.82 4.63 -2.67
C ILE A 585 -1.51 5.32 -3.09
N GLY A 586 -0.83 5.99 -2.17
CA GLY A 586 0.45 6.64 -2.43
C GLY A 586 0.37 7.97 -3.20
N HIS A 587 -0.82 8.49 -3.48
CA HIS A 587 -1.01 9.83 -4.04
C HIS A 587 -2.25 10.54 -3.44
N PHE A 588 -2.38 11.83 -3.71
CA PHE A 588 -3.49 12.61 -3.15
C PHE A 588 -4.83 12.28 -3.81
N ILE A 589 -5.90 12.32 -3.02
CA ILE A 589 -7.31 12.33 -3.43
C ILE A 589 -7.98 13.55 -2.82
N THR A 590 -8.70 14.32 -3.62
CA THR A 590 -9.43 15.52 -3.18
C THR A 590 -10.90 15.20 -3.05
N ARG A 591 -11.53 15.61 -1.94
CA ARG A 591 -13.00 15.62 -1.81
C ARG A 591 -13.47 17.02 -1.46
N VAL A 592 -14.64 17.36 -1.96
CA VAL A 592 -15.37 18.57 -1.58
C VAL A 592 -16.61 18.11 -0.82
N VAL A 593 -16.80 18.64 0.39
CA VAL A 593 -17.96 18.32 1.23
C VAL A 593 -18.69 19.60 1.63
N PRO A 594 -20.02 19.59 1.76
CA PRO A 594 -20.73 20.76 2.25
C PRO A 594 -20.39 21.03 3.73
N LYS A 595 -20.20 22.31 4.06
CA LYS A 595 -19.88 22.76 5.40
C LYS A 595 -20.98 22.43 6.40
N ALA A 596 -20.58 22.00 7.59
CA ALA A 596 -21.44 21.66 8.72
C ALA A 596 -22.40 20.47 8.51
N ILE A 597 -22.18 19.64 7.49
CA ILE A 597 -22.81 18.31 7.38
C ILE A 597 -21.96 17.28 8.13
N PRO A 598 -22.49 16.53 9.11
CA PRO A 598 -21.74 15.51 9.85
C PRO A 598 -21.11 14.46 8.92
N ASP A 599 -19.97 13.89 9.30
CA ASP A 599 -19.35 12.82 8.51
C ASP A 599 -20.24 11.57 8.47
N GLU A 600 -21.02 11.31 9.52
CA GLU A 600 -21.92 10.17 9.62
C GLU A 600 -22.97 10.14 8.49
N SER A 601 -23.49 11.30 8.05
CA SER A 601 -24.50 11.36 6.98
C SER A 601 -23.92 11.14 5.58
N MET A 602 -22.60 11.16 5.42
CA MET A 602 -21.90 10.99 4.14
C MET A 602 -21.20 9.61 4.03
N GLU A 603 -21.62 8.62 4.84
CA GLU A 603 -21.03 7.28 4.82
C GLU A 603 -21.18 6.60 3.45
N LYS A 604 -22.34 6.74 2.80
CA LYS A 604 -22.61 6.09 1.51
C LYS A 604 -21.61 6.52 0.42
N GLU A 605 -21.33 7.81 0.32
CA GLU A 605 -20.34 8.35 -0.62
C GLU A 605 -18.92 7.86 -0.31
N ARG A 606 -18.56 7.77 0.98
CA ARG A 606 -17.25 7.25 1.37
C ARG A 606 -17.12 5.76 1.07
N ARG A 607 -18.16 4.97 1.33
CA ARG A 607 -18.18 3.53 1.01
C ARG A 607 -17.96 3.32 -0.49
N LEU A 608 -18.69 4.05 -1.33
CA LEU A 608 -18.51 4.00 -2.78
C LEU A 608 -17.07 4.34 -3.19
N LEU A 609 -16.48 5.36 -2.56
CA LEU A 609 -15.10 5.74 -2.83
C LEU A 609 -14.09 4.68 -2.37
N HIS A 610 -14.33 4.02 -1.24
CA HIS A 610 -13.51 2.88 -0.80
C HIS A 610 -13.60 1.72 -1.79
N GLU A 611 -14.80 1.35 -2.21
CA GLU A 611 -15.04 0.27 -3.19
C GLU A 611 -14.36 0.61 -4.53
N GLN A 612 -14.58 1.83 -5.04
CA GLN A 612 -13.96 2.33 -6.26
C GLN A 612 -12.42 2.33 -6.19
N LEU A 613 -11.83 2.53 -5.01
CA LEU A 613 -10.37 2.55 -4.81
C LEU A 613 -9.80 1.20 -4.33
N GLY A 614 -10.62 0.16 -4.17
CA GLY A 614 -10.21 -1.13 -3.63
C GLY A 614 -9.68 -1.07 -2.19
N LEU A 615 -10.19 -0.15 -1.37
CA LEU A 615 -9.79 0.04 0.02
C LEU A 615 -10.67 -0.78 0.97
N ALA A 616 -10.07 -1.22 2.08
CA ALA A 616 -10.79 -1.95 3.12
C ALA A 616 -11.93 -1.10 3.72
N LEU A 617 -13.09 -1.74 3.95
CA LEU A 617 -14.27 -1.12 4.56
C LEU A 617 -14.26 -1.15 6.10
N THR A 618 -13.11 -1.46 6.69
CA THR A 618 -12.96 -1.68 8.14
C THR A 618 -12.44 -0.47 8.89
N ARG A 619 -11.97 0.58 8.19
CA ARG A 619 -11.40 1.79 8.81
C ARG A 619 -11.68 3.06 8.00
N PRO A 620 -11.82 4.23 8.65
CA PRO A 620 -12.03 5.48 7.94
C PRO A 620 -10.76 5.95 7.23
N VAL A 621 -10.91 6.35 5.96
CA VAL A 621 -9.82 6.95 5.15
C VAL A 621 -10.17 8.35 4.65
N PHE A 622 -11.47 8.63 4.44
CA PHE A 622 -11.93 9.86 3.78
C PHE A 622 -12.83 10.74 4.66
N ARG A 623 -12.75 10.62 5.98
CA ARG A 623 -13.41 11.56 6.92
C ARG A 623 -12.54 12.78 7.14
N ARG A 624 -13.13 13.92 7.52
CA ARG A 624 -12.38 15.19 7.68
C ARG A 624 -11.11 15.09 8.52
N GLY A 625 -11.11 14.26 9.57
CA GLY A 625 -9.94 14.00 10.42
C GLY A 625 -8.76 13.34 9.68
N ASN A 626 -9.04 12.55 8.63
CA ASN A 626 -8.03 11.90 7.80
C ASN A 626 -7.39 12.84 6.78
N ALA A 627 -7.92 14.06 6.59
CA ALA A 627 -7.37 14.99 5.62
C ALA A 627 -5.91 15.31 5.92
N TYR A 628 -5.10 15.43 4.87
CA TYR A 628 -3.72 15.86 4.95
C TYR A 628 -3.66 17.29 5.49
N ALA A 629 -2.84 17.50 6.51
CA ALA A 629 -2.69 18.79 7.16
C ALA A 629 -1.19 19.08 7.29
N ASP A 630 -0.77 20.16 6.65
CA ASP A 630 0.63 20.57 6.53
C ASP A 630 1.20 21.12 7.86
N LYS A 631 0.33 21.63 8.75
CA LYS A 631 0.72 22.22 10.04
C LYS A 631 -0.25 21.81 11.14
N SER A 632 0.25 21.01 12.09
CA SER A 632 -0.44 20.49 13.29
C SER A 632 -0.49 21.50 14.44
N GLY A 633 -0.91 22.75 14.18
CA GLY A 633 -1.08 23.76 15.23
C GLY A 633 0.15 23.99 16.12
N GLY A 634 1.35 23.72 15.60
CA GLY A 634 2.63 23.85 16.30
C GLY A 634 3.14 22.60 17.02
N ARG A 635 2.37 21.51 17.15
CA ARG A 635 2.79 20.29 17.85
C ARG A 635 3.50 19.29 16.96
N LEU A 636 4.45 18.53 17.50
CA LEU A 636 5.07 17.41 16.79
C LEU A 636 4.04 16.31 16.45
N VAL A 637 4.01 15.87 15.19
CA VAL A 637 3.20 14.74 14.70
C VAL A 637 4.11 13.55 14.47
N ASN A 638 3.66 12.37 14.90
CA ASN A 638 4.37 11.10 14.70
C ASN A 638 5.89 11.18 14.94
N PRO A 639 6.38 11.73 16.08
CA PRO A 639 7.83 11.83 16.34
C PRO A 639 8.56 10.48 16.21
N HIS A 640 7.86 9.36 16.45
CA HIS A 640 8.42 8.03 16.32
C HIS A 640 8.90 7.67 14.91
N GLU A 641 8.36 8.29 13.86
CA GLU A 641 8.78 8.05 12.47
C GLU A 641 10.19 8.58 12.19
N ALA A 642 10.69 9.51 13.00
CA ALA A 642 12.07 10.01 12.90
C ALA A 642 13.11 9.03 13.47
N ILE A 643 12.68 7.95 14.12
CA ILE A 643 13.57 6.93 14.69
C ILE A 643 14.01 6.00 13.56
N PRO A 644 15.32 5.79 13.34
CA PRO A 644 15.80 4.86 12.32
C PRO A 644 15.24 3.46 12.55
N GLN A 645 14.56 2.92 11.54
CA GLN A 645 14.10 1.54 11.58
C GLN A 645 15.30 0.60 11.50
N GLN A 646 15.36 -0.39 12.39
CA GLN A 646 16.35 -1.46 12.30
C GLN A 646 15.93 -2.45 11.22
N PRO A 647 16.88 -3.10 10.52
CA PRO A 647 16.55 -4.12 9.54
C PRO A 647 15.74 -5.24 10.21
N SER A 648 14.65 -5.64 9.55
CA SER A 648 13.76 -6.70 10.01
C SER A 648 14.53 -8.01 10.20
N LYS A 649 14.45 -8.58 11.40
CA LYS A 649 15.04 -9.89 11.75
C LYS A 649 13.97 -10.98 11.71
N PRO A 650 14.29 -12.23 11.34
CA PRO A 650 13.32 -13.32 11.22
C PRO A 650 12.44 -13.55 12.44
N ASP A 651 13.07 -13.55 13.61
CA ASP A 651 12.41 -13.89 14.88
C ASP A 651 11.81 -12.67 15.58
N VAL A 652 11.85 -11.50 14.94
CA VAL A 652 11.45 -10.22 15.56
C VAL A 652 10.19 -9.69 14.89
N THR A 653 9.12 -9.63 15.66
CA THR A 653 7.87 -8.99 15.26
C THR A 653 7.83 -7.56 15.80
N VAL A 654 7.78 -6.57 14.91
CA VAL A 654 7.57 -5.16 15.26
C VAL A 654 6.11 -4.81 14.96
N ALA A 655 5.37 -4.34 15.97
CA ALA A 655 4.00 -3.87 15.83
C ALA A 655 3.89 -2.45 16.38
N LEU A 656 3.51 -1.49 15.54
CA LEU A 656 3.48 -0.06 15.86
C LEU A 656 2.06 0.51 15.77
N VAL A 657 1.87 1.68 16.37
CA VAL A 657 0.73 2.56 16.15
C VAL A 657 0.56 2.80 14.65
N ARG A 658 -0.69 2.75 14.17
CA ARG A 658 -1.03 2.97 12.77
C ARG A 658 -1.74 4.32 12.62
N GLY A 659 -1.21 5.17 11.76
CA GLY A 659 -1.76 6.49 11.48
C GLY A 659 -1.10 7.63 12.28
N ARG A 660 -1.78 8.77 12.32
CA ARG A 660 -1.27 10.03 12.86
C ARG A 660 -1.75 10.31 14.28
N TYR A 661 -0.88 10.87 15.10
CA TYR A 661 -1.19 11.45 16.40
C TYR A 661 -0.28 12.66 16.66
N THR A 662 -0.72 13.59 17.53
CA THR A 662 0.13 14.67 18.04
C THR A 662 0.74 14.30 19.38
N TYR A 663 1.97 14.72 19.61
CA TYR A 663 2.65 14.53 20.89
C TYR A 663 2.16 15.57 21.90
N HIS A 664 1.44 15.10 22.92
CA HIS A 664 1.07 15.93 24.06
C HIS A 664 2.00 15.68 25.24
N HIS A 665 2.56 16.75 25.80
CA HIS A 665 3.52 16.71 26.90
C HIS A 665 3.36 17.92 27.84
N TYR A 666 4.13 17.96 28.93
CA TYR A 666 4.08 19.03 29.92
C TYR A 666 4.34 20.42 29.35
N MET A 667 3.80 21.42 30.04
CA MET A 667 3.95 22.86 29.72
C MET A 667 3.31 23.31 28.40
N GLN A 668 2.53 22.45 27.74
CA GLN A 668 1.71 22.83 26.60
C GLN A 668 0.43 23.56 27.05
N ASP A 669 -0.24 24.24 26.11
CA ASP A 669 -1.51 24.97 26.33
C ASP A 669 -1.40 26.12 27.35
N ASN A 670 -0.19 26.67 27.52
CA ASN A 670 0.12 27.67 28.56
C ASN A 670 -0.28 27.21 29.97
N PHE A 671 -0.21 25.90 30.23
CA PHE A 671 -0.63 25.29 31.48
C PHE A 671 0.52 24.49 32.11
N ASN A 672 0.83 24.79 33.37
CA ASN A 672 1.86 24.08 34.12
C ASN A 672 1.25 22.87 34.85
N ASP A 673 1.41 21.70 34.22
CA ASP A 673 0.99 20.40 34.73
C ASP A 673 2.16 19.50 35.16
N ASP A 674 3.35 20.08 35.34
CA ASP A 674 4.53 19.34 35.76
C ASP A 674 4.33 18.67 37.12
N GLY A 675 4.71 17.40 37.19
CA GLY A 675 4.56 16.54 38.37
C GLY A 675 3.19 15.88 38.56
N TRP A 676 2.16 16.16 37.74
CA TRP A 676 0.84 15.53 37.92
C TRP A 676 0.03 15.29 36.64
N GLY A 677 0.40 15.91 35.52
CA GLY A 677 -0.37 15.88 34.27
C GLY A 677 -0.13 14.66 33.37
N CYS A 678 0.76 13.73 33.73
CA CYS A 678 1.31 12.73 32.80
C CYS A 678 0.22 11.89 32.10
N ALA A 679 -0.77 11.42 32.85
CA ALA A 679 -1.90 10.65 32.33
C ALA A 679 -2.85 11.51 31.47
N TYR A 680 -3.05 12.78 31.81
CA TYR A 680 -3.85 13.72 31.02
C TYR A 680 -3.21 13.93 29.62
N ARG A 681 -1.89 14.12 29.57
CA ARG A 681 -1.15 14.30 28.31
C ARG A 681 -1.13 13.02 27.46
N SER A 682 -0.96 11.85 28.09
CA SER A 682 -1.11 10.57 27.39
C SER A 682 -2.52 10.40 26.80
N MET A 683 -3.56 10.77 27.57
CA MET A 683 -4.94 10.75 27.08
C MET A 683 -5.16 11.73 25.92
N GLN A 684 -4.63 12.95 25.99
CA GLN A 684 -4.70 13.91 24.88
C GLN A 684 -4.03 13.37 23.61
N THR A 685 -2.91 12.65 23.75
CA THR A 685 -2.26 11.93 22.64
C THR A 685 -3.21 10.89 22.03
N ILE A 686 -3.88 10.06 22.85
CA ILE A 686 -4.88 9.09 22.38
C ILE A 686 -6.06 9.79 21.67
N PHE A 687 -6.59 10.88 22.24
CA PHE A 687 -7.65 11.68 21.62
C PHE A 687 -7.24 12.21 20.25
N SER A 688 -6.01 12.74 20.16
CA SER A 688 -5.48 13.23 18.89
C SER A 688 -5.47 12.12 17.83
N TRP A 689 -5.10 10.90 18.22
CA TRP A 689 -5.07 9.75 17.31
C TRP A 689 -6.48 9.43 16.77
N PHE A 690 -7.48 9.29 17.64
CA PHE A 690 -8.86 9.01 17.20
C PHE A 690 -9.41 10.11 16.30
N ARG A 691 -9.05 11.37 16.56
CA ARG A 691 -9.42 12.50 15.70
C ARG A 691 -8.75 12.43 14.33
N TYR A 692 -7.44 12.20 14.28
CA TYR A 692 -6.69 12.07 13.03
C TYR A 692 -7.08 10.83 12.21
N GLN A 693 -7.56 9.78 12.87
CA GLN A 693 -8.06 8.57 12.22
C GLN A 693 -9.54 8.68 11.81
N GLY A 694 -10.20 9.82 12.08
CA GLY A 694 -11.58 10.07 11.64
C GLY A 694 -12.64 9.38 12.49
N TYR A 695 -12.30 8.75 13.60
CA TYR A 695 -13.28 8.12 14.50
C TYR A 695 -14.10 9.13 15.29
N THR A 696 -13.60 10.35 15.45
CA THR A 696 -14.27 11.42 16.19
C THR A 696 -13.95 12.80 15.62
N THR A 697 -14.90 13.72 15.74
CA THR A 697 -14.73 15.15 15.47
C THR A 697 -14.66 15.97 16.77
N VAL A 698 -14.74 15.31 17.93
CA VAL A 698 -14.63 15.93 19.25
C VAL A 698 -13.22 16.54 19.39
N ASP A 699 -13.16 17.76 19.92
CA ASP A 699 -11.91 18.45 20.17
C ASP A 699 -11.14 17.80 21.33
N ILE A 700 -9.82 17.98 21.33
CA ILE A 700 -8.95 17.40 22.36
C ILE A 700 -9.28 18.11 23.70
N PRO A 701 -9.67 17.37 24.76
CA PRO A 701 -10.12 17.98 26.01
C PRO A 701 -8.95 18.60 26.78
N SER A 702 -9.22 19.73 27.44
CA SER A 702 -8.31 20.32 28.43
C SER A 702 -8.31 19.50 29.73
N HIS A 703 -7.32 19.69 30.60
CA HIS A 703 -7.31 19.05 31.94
C HIS A 703 -8.62 19.29 32.70
N ARG A 704 -9.17 20.51 32.58
CA ARG A 704 -10.44 20.86 33.23
C ARG A 704 -11.62 20.07 32.67
N ASP A 705 -11.68 19.86 31.35
CA ASP A 705 -12.76 19.07 30.72
C ASP A 705 -12.70 17.61 31.15
N ILE A 706 -11.48 17.07 31.28
CA ILE A 706 -11.22 15.70 31.76
C ILE A 706 -11.68 15.57 33.22
N GLN A 707 -11.30 16.51 34.08
CA GLN A 707 -11.74 16.54 35.47
C GLN A 707 -13.26 16.69 35.58
N GLN A 708 -13.85 17.57 34.77
CA GLN A 708 -15.29 17.77 34.74
C GLN A 708 -16.02 16.50 34.31
N CYS A 709 -15.49 15.76 33.33
CA CYS A 709 -16.02 14.46 32.91
C CYS A 709 -16.06 13.47 34.09
N LEU A 710 -14.94 13.32 34.81
CA LEU A 710 -14.85 12.40 35.97
C LEU A 710 -15.80 12.79 37.12
N VAL A 711 -16.01 14.08 37.33
CA VAL A 711 -17.01 14.57 38.29
C VAL A 711 -18.43 14.27 37.83
N ASN A 712 -18.73 14.49 36.54
CA ASN A 712 -20.06 14.30 35.97
C ASN A 712 -20.52 12.84 36.01
N ILE A 713 -19.59 11.89 35.80
CA ILE A 713 -19.90 10.45 35.88
C ILE A 713 -19.93 9.90 37.31
N GLY A 714 -19.64 10.75 38.31
CA GLY A 714 -19.66 10.39 39.74
C GLY A 714 -18.42 9.64 40.24
N ASP A 715 -17.34 9.54 39.44
CA ASP A 715 -16.08 8.90 39.85
C ASP A 715 -15.30 9.76 40.85
N LYS A 716 -15.32 11.09 40.66
CA LYS A 716 -14.64 12.05 41.53
C LYS A 716 -15.60 13.06 42.16
N GLN A 717 -15.23 13.57 43.34
CA GLN A 717 -15.97 14.65 44.01
C GLN A 717 -15.80 15.99 43.29
N SER A 718 -16.73 16.93 43.49
CA SER A 718 -16.68 18.27 42.86
C SER A 718 -15.42 19.09 43.18
N SER A 719 -14.76 18.81 44.32
CA SER A 719 -13.47 19.40 44.71
C SER A 719 -12.30 18.98 43.80
N PHE A 720 -12.47 17.94 42.98
CA PHE A 720 -11.49 17.48 42.00
C PHE A 720 -11.31 18.49 40.85
N LEU A 721 -12.36 19.25 40.53
CA LEU A 721 -12.35 20.21 39.43
C LEU A 721 -11.39 21.38 39.71
N GLY A 722 -10.41 21.57 38.83
CA GLY A 722 -9.34 22.56 39.00
C GLY A 722 -8.23 22.14 39.97
N SER A 723 -8.29 20.90 40.49
CA SER A 723 -7.21 20.35 41.32
C SER A 723 -5.98 19.97 40.48
N LYS A 724 -4.88 19.67 41.16
CA LYS A 724 -3.64 19.12 40.58
C LYS A 724 -3.48 17.61 40.85
N GLN A 725 -4.59 16.90 41.01
CA GLN A 725 -4.56 15.47 41.29
C GLN A 725 -4.32 14.67 40.00
N TRP A 726 -3.42 13.68 40.10
CA TRP A 726 -3.15 12.73 39.02
C TRP A 726 -4.33 11.76 38.84
N ILE A 727 -4.40 11.16 37.65
CA ILE A 727 -5.38 10.12 37.29
C ILE A 727 -4.66 8.88 36.77
N GLY A 728 -5.30 7.72 36.83
CA GLY A 728 -4.76 6.46 36.34
C GLY A 728 -5.42 5.97 35.04
N SER A 729 -5.07 4.75 34.65
CA SER A 729 -5.57 4.11 33.43
C SER A 729 -7.09 3.88 33.44
N THR A 730 -7.68 3.67 34.61
CA THR A 730 -9.13 3.47 34.78
C THR A 730 -9.90 4.77 34.52
N GLU A 731 -9.45 5.88 35.09
CA GLU A 731 -10.05 7.20 34.81
C GLU A 731 -9.91 7.58 33.34
N VAL A 732 -8.75 7.29 32.72
CA VAL A 732 -8.55 7.49 31.27
C VAL A 732 -9.55 6.68 30.46
N MET A 733 -9.79 5.42 30.81
CA MET A 733 -10.82 4.59 30.17
C MET A 733 -12.22 5.22 30.29
N PHE A 734 -12.61 5.66 31.49
CA PHE A 734 -13.92 6.30 31.69
C PHE A 734 -14.11 7.56 30.86
N CYS A 735 -13.06 8.40 30.77
CA CYS A 735 -13.09 9.59 29.93
C CYS A 735 -13.15 9.25 28.43
N LEU A 736 -12.40 8.25 27.96
CA LEU A 736 -12.46 7.81 26.55
C LEU A 736 -13.86 7.28 26.20
N GLU A 737 -14.48 6.52 27.09
CA GLU A 737 -15.84 6.01 26.88
C GLU A 737 -16.87 7.14 26.87
N THR A 738 -16.80 8.05 27.84
CA THR A 738 -17.80 9.12 28.00
C THR A 738 -17.69 10.20 26.94
N LEU A 739 -16.46 10.62 26.61
CA LEU A 739 -16.23 11.76 25.71
C LEU A 739 -16.12 11.34 24.23
N LEU A 740 -15.65 10.12 23.94
CA LEU A 740 -15.47 9.62 22.57
C LEU A 740 -16.39 8.47 22.18
N GLY A 741 -17.07 7.82 23.13
CA GLY A 741 -17.80 6.57 22.86
C GLY A 741 -16.87 5.38 22.57
N VAL A 742 -15.61 5.47 22.98
CA VAL A 742 -14.56 4.47 22.73
C VAL A 742 -14.46 3.52 23.91
N GLN A 743 -14.63 2.22 23.64
CA GLN A 743 -14.39 1.17 24.63
C GLN A 743 -12.89 0.89 24.73
N SER A 744 -12.40 0.60 25.94
CA SER A 744 -11.00 0.24 26.17
C SER A 744 -10.91 -1.07 26.95
N ARG A 745 -9.88 -1.87 26.67
CA ARG A 745 -9.50 -3.03 27.48
C ARG A 745 -8.44 -2.61 28.49
N ILE A 746 -8.54 -3.07 29.73
CA ILE A 746 -7.49 -2.87 30.74
C ILE A 746 -6.70 -4.17 30.92
N ILE A 747 -5.38 -4.06 30.85
CA ILE A 747 -4.45 -5.12 31.30
C ILE A 747 -3.91 -4.71 32.66
N PHE A 748 -4.02 -5.60 33.64
CA PHE A 748 -3.51 -5.42 35.00
C PHE A 748 -2.27 -6.30 35.17
N ALA A 749 -1.10 -5.68 35.30
CA ALA A 749 0.14 -6.36 35.63
C ALA A 749 0.49 -6.07 37.09
N ASN A 750 0.64 -7.11 37.89
CA ASN A 750 0.96 -6.98 39.32
C ASN A 750 2.40 -6.50 39.53
N THR A 751 3.28 -6.78 38.57
CA THR A 751 4.70 -6.40 38.59
C THR A 751 5.17 -5.91 37.22
N GLY A 752 6.18 -5.04 37.18
CA GLY A 752 6.78 -4.61 35.90
C GLY A 752 7.41 -5.76 35.10
N ALA A 753 7.86 -6.83 35.77
CA ALA A 753 8.38 -8.02 35.10
C ALA A 753 7.29 -8.82 34.36
N GLU A 754 6.04 -8.78 34.85
CA GLU A 754 4.89 -9.45 34.24
C GLU A 754 4.47 -8.80 32.91
N LEU A 755 4.89 -7.57 32.61
CA LEU A 755 4.57 -6.92 31.33
C LEU A 755 5.08 -7.71 30.10
N GLN A 756 6.13 -8.52 30.28
CA GLN A 756 6.67 -9.37 29.23
C GLN A 756 5.71 -10.50 28.84
N SER A 757 4.88 -11.03 29.77
CA SER A 757 3.93 -12.10 29.43
C SER A 757 2.76 -11.63 28.56
N TYR A 758 2.52 -10.32 28.48
CA TYR A 758 1.49 -9.72 27.63
C TYR A 758 2.00 -9.30 26.25
N ALA A 759 3.21 -9.71 25.85
CA ALA A 759 3.81 -9.36 24.57
C ALA A 759 2.87 -9.65 23.38
N HIS A 760 2.26 -10.84 23.35
CA HIS A 760 1.34 -11.25 22.30
C HIS A 760 0.06 -10.41 22.27
N ASP A 761 -0.53 -10.07 23.43
CA ASP A 761 -1.68 -9.18 23.50
C ASP A 761 -1.36 -7.78 22.94
N LEU A 762 -0.17 -7.25 23.23
CA LEU A 762 0.27 -5.94 22.73
C LEU A 762 0.51 -5.96 21.22
N VAL A 763 1.18 -7.00 20.69
CA VAL A 763 1.36 -7.20 19.25
C VAL A 763 0.00 -7.27 18.55
N HIS A 764 -0.92 -8.07 19.09
CA HIS A 764 -2.26 -8.21 18.54
C HIS A 764 -3.03 -6.87 18.55
N HIS A 765 -2.97 -6.12 19.65
CA HIS A 765 -3.61 -4.79 19.74
C HIS A 765 -3.14 -3.83 18.65
N PHE A 766 -1.82 -3.73 18.42
CA PHE A 766 -1.29 -2.83 17.39
C PHE A 766 -1.62 -3.30 15.97
N GLN A 767 -1.66 -4.61 15.72
CA GLN A 767 -2.04 -5.15 14.42
C GLN A 767 -3.53 -4.95 14.10
N THR A 768 -4.41 -5.13 15.10
CA THR A 768 -5.86 -5.04 14.93
C THR A 768 -6.36 -3.59 15.01
N HIS A 769 -6.05 -2.87 16.09
CA HIS A 769 -6.54 -1.52 16.36
C HIS A 769 -5.53 -0.45 15.93
N GLY A 770 -4.26 -0.65 16.27
CA GLY A 770 -3.18 0.30 15.95
C GLY A 770 -3.26 1.61 16.73
N SER A 771 -4.02 1.68 17.82
CA SER A 771 -4.15 2.87 18.67
C SER A 771 -3.02 2.95 19.72
N PRO A 772 -2.61 4.15 20.16
CA PRO A 772 -1.67 4.31 21.28
C PRO A 772 -2.23 3.75 22.58
N ILE A 773 -1.37 3.18 23.41
CA ILE A 773 -1.72 2.59 24.71
C ILE A 773 -1.20 3.49 25.82
N MET A 774 -2.04 3.85 26.78
CA MET A 774 -1.57 4.53 28.00
C MET A 774 -1.20 3.47 29.04
N ILE A 775 -0.03 3.62 29.66
CA ILE A 775 0.41 2.78 30.78
C ILE A 775 0.63 3.65 32.01
N GLY A 776 0.01 3.26 33.13
CA GLY A 776 0.16 3.90 34.44
C GLY A 776 0.85 2.97 35.43
N GLY A 777 1.85 3.48 36.16
CA GLY A 777 2.52 2.78 37.26
C GLY A 777 2.74 3.71 38.44
N GLY A 778 1.93 3.56 39.48
CA GLY A 778 1.88 4.53 40.59
C GLY A 778 1.45 5.92 40.09
N VAL A 779 2.29 6.94 40.34
CA VAL A 779 2.02 8.35 39.96
C VAL A 779 2.55 8.73 38.57
N LEU A 780 3.21 7.80 37.86
CA LEU A 780 3.80 8.03 36.55
C LEU A 780 2.98 7.37 35.45
N ALA A 781 2.89 8.05 34.30
CA ALA A 781 2.23 7.54 33.11
C ALA A 781 3.11 7.73 31.88
N HIS A 782 3.04 6.79 30.94
CA HIS A 782 3.70 6.87 29.64
C HIS A 782 2.72 6.45 28.54
N THR A 783 3.07 6.74 27.29
CA THR A 783 2.32 6.26 26.12
C THR A 783 3.18 5.25 25.36
N ILE A 784 2.67 4.03 25.19
CA ILE A 784 3.29 3.00 24.36
C ILE A 784 2.75 3.17 22.94
N LEU A 785 3.65 3.36 21.98
CA LEU A 785 3.36 3.52 20.56
C LEU A 785 3.65 2.26 19.75
N GLY A 786 4.24 1.24 20.36
CA GLY A 786 4.57 0.01 19.68
C GLY A 786 5.40 -0.93 20.53
N VAL A 787 5.54 -2.16 20.06
CA VAL A 787 6.34 -3.21 20.67
C VAL A 787 7.19 -3.89 19.62
N GLU A 788 8.37 -4.32 20.04
CA GLU A 788 9.23 -5.23 19.31
C GLU A 788 9.38 -6.49 20.16
N PHE A 789 8.93 -7.62 19.64
CA PHE A 789 8.94 -8.90 20.33
C PHE A 789 9.81 -9.90 19.59
N ASN A 790 10.78 -10.49 20.28
CA ASN A 790 11.62 -11.55 19.75
C ASN A 790 11.09 -12.91 20.20
N SER A 791 10.57 -13.71 19.27
CA SER A 791 10.00 -15.03 19.57
C SER A 791 11.04 -16.07 20.00
N ALA A 792 12.31 -15.91 19.61
CA ALA A 792 13.39 -16.83 19.95
C ALA A 792 13.94 -16.60 21.36
N THR A 793 14.14 -15.34 21.76
CA THR A 793 14.65 -15.01 23.11
C THR A 793 13.56 -14.70 24.12
N ASN A 794 12.31 -14.57 23.64
CA ASN A 794 11.16 -14.05 24.39
C ASN A 794 11.34 -12.60 24.86
N ASP A 795 12.35 -11.87 24.38
CA ASP A 795 12.61 -10.49 24.78
C ASP A 795 11.61 -9.53 24.14
N ILE A 796 11.25 -8.48 24.89
CA ILE A 796 10.38 -7.41 24.41
C ILE A 796 11.02 -6.03 24.63
N ARG A 797 10.88 -5.17 23.62
CA ARG A 797 11.16 -3.73 23.71
C ARG A 797 9.88 -2.95 23.47
N TYR A 798 9.77 -1.80 24.13
CA TYR A 798 8.61 -0.91 24.07
C TYR A 798 9.02 0.40 23.44
N LEU A 799 8.25 0.86 22.46
CA LEU A 799 8.42 2.19 21.89
C LEU A 799 7.62 3.18 22.74
N ILE A 800 8.31 4.01 23.50
CA ILE A 800 7.71 4.91 24.49
C ILE A 800 7.69 6.34 23.96
N LEU A 801 6.58 7.01 24.20
CA LEU A 801 6.41 8.46 24.13
C LEU A 801 6.14 8.99 25.52
N ASP A 802 7.10 9.76 26.03
CA ASP A 802 7.15 10.21 27.41
C ASP A 802 6.44 11.57 27.55
N PRO A 803 5.31 11.66 28.27
CA PRO A 803 4.58 12.92 28.44
C PRO A 803 5.28 13.95 29.34
N HIS A 804 6.37 13.59 30.03
CA HIS A 804 7.04 14.46 31.00
C HIS A 804 7.99 15.49 30.37
N TYR A 805 8.15 15.48 29.04
CA TYR A 805 8.96 16.48 28.35
C TYR A 805 8.40 17.88 28.57
N THR A 806 9.26 18.84 28.93
CA THR A 806 8.90 20.23 29.24
C THR A 806 9.49 21.26 28.28
N GLY A 807 10.27 20.81 27.29
CA GLY A 807 10.94 21.69 26.35
C GLY A 807 10.03 22.17 25.22
N GLN A 808 10.61 22.90 24.27
CA GLN A 808 9.92 23.33 23.05
C GLN A 808 9.76 22.17 22.06
N GLU A 809 8.93 22.36 21.04
CA GLU A 809 8.59 21.40 19.98
C GLU A 809 9.79 21.14 19.04
N ASP A 810 10.85 20.54 19.56
CA ASP A 810 12.10 20.22 18.88
C ASP A 810 12.24 18.70 18.72
N LEU A 811 12.01 18.23 17.49
CA LEU A 811 12.09 16.82 17.14
C LEU A 811 13.47 16.22 17.43
N SER A 812 14.55 16.97 17.20
CA SER A 812 15.90 16.47 17.42
C SER A 812 16.17 16.23 18.90
N ILE A 813 15.69 17.12 19.78
CA ILE A 813 15.82 16.95 21.23
C ILE A 813 14.97 15.77 21.72
N VAL A 814 13.72 15.68 21.24
CA VAL A 814 12.78 14.60 21.62
C VAL A 814 13.36 13.22 21.30
N ILE A 815 13.98 13.06 20.13
CA ILE A 815 14.57 11.79 19.69
C ILE A 815 15.93 11.54 20.37
N ASN A 816 16.86 12.49 20.31
CA ASN A 816 18.23 12.28 20.80
C ASN A 816 18.31 12.11 22.33
N LYS A 817 17.40 12.74 23.09
CA LYS A 817 17.30 12.54 24.55
C LYS A 817 16.40 11.37 24.93
N GLY A 818 15.79 10.69 23.96
CA GLY A 818 14.98 9.49 24.17
C GLY A 818 13.65 9.73 24.89
N TRP A 819 13.04 10.91 24.70
CA TRP A 819 11.65 11.20 25.09
C TRP A 819 10.64 10.49 24.18
N CYS A 820 11.01 10.28 22.92
CA CYS A 820 10.40 9.28 22.06
C CYS A 820 11.47 8.27 21.64
N GLY A 821 11.31 7.00 22.00
CA GLY A 821 12.35 6.00 21.72
C GLY A 821 12.05 4.60 22.24
N TRP A 822 12.79 3.63 21.71
CA TRP A 822 12.76 2.24 22.17
C TRP A 822 13.39 2.08 23.55
N LYS A 823 12.69 1.38 24.44
CA LYS A 823 13.10 1.05 25.81
C LYS A 823 13.03 -0.46 26.02
N ASN A 824 13.99 -1.02 26.73
CA ASN A 824 14.00 -2.45 27.08
C ASN A 824 13.06 -2.73 28.25
N SER A 825 12.79 -4.00 28.54
CA SER A 825 11.97 -4.45 29.68
C SER A 825 12.43 -3.90 31.03
N ASP A 826 13.74 -3.68 31.23
CA ASP A 826 14.31 -3.08 32.44
C ASP A 826 13.90 -1.61 32.68
N PHE A 827 13.25 -0.96 31.72
CA PHE A 827 12.68 0.37 31.91
C PHE A 827 11.58 0.40 32.98
N TRP A 828 10.82 -0.69 33.10
CA TRP A 828 9.74 -0.80 34.07
C TRP A 828 10.28 -1.22 35.43
N ASN A 829 9.74 -0.62 36.50
CA ASN A 829 10.08 -1.02 37.85
C ASN A 829 9.55 -2.43 38.13
N LYS A 830 10.47 -3.38 38.36
CA LYS A 830 10.17 -4.80 38.49
C LYS A 830 9.19 -5.16 39.61
N THR A 831 9.00 -4.30 40.61
CA THR A 831 8.11 -4.57 41.76
C THR A 831 6.86 -3.69 41.79
N ALA A 832 6.75 -2.71 40.88
CA ALA A 832 5.57 -1.85 40.82
C ALA A 832 4.44 -2.50 40.02
N HIS A 833 3.20 -2.20 40.38
CA HIS A 833 2.02 -2.57 39.60
C HIS A 833 1.85 -1.62 38.41
N TYR A 834 1.36 -2.15 37.29
CA TYR A 834 1.10 -1.39 36.07
C TYR A 834 -0.27 -1.72 35.50
N ASN A 835 -1.00 -0.68 35.10
CA ASN A 835 -2.26 -0.82 34.38
C ASN A 835 -2.09 -0.23 32.98
N LEU A 836 -2.54 -0.96 31.96
CA LEU A 836 -2.50 -0.51 30.57
C LEU A 836 -3.92 -0.32 30.07
N CYS A 837 -4.21 0.88 29.55
CA CYS A 837 -5.47 1.18 28.87
C CYS A 837 -5.25 1.05 27.36
N LEU A 838 -5.95 0.06 26.76
CA LEU A 838 -5.87 -0.31 25.36
C LEU A 838 -7.17 0.14 24.64
N PRO A 839 -7.20 1.33 24.01
CA PRO A 839 -8.39 1.85 23.36
C PRO A 839 -8.74 1.06 22.10
N GLN A 840 -9.97 0.58 21.99
CA GLN A 840 -10.39 -0.28 20.89
C GLN A 840 -11.01 0.55 19.76
N THR A 841 -10.73 0.18 18.51
CA THR A 841 -11.44 0.70 17.34
C THR A 841 -12.64 -0.16 16.99
N LYS A 842 -13.67 0.48 16.43
CA LYS A 842 -14.82 -0.22 15.81
C LYS A 842 -14.67 -0.11 14.29
N PRO A 843 -15.15 -1.09 13.50
CA PRO A 843 -15.24 -0.94 12.07
C PRO A 843 -16.03 0.32 11.70
N ALA A 844 -15.44 1.17 10.87
CA ALA A 844 -16.04 2.44 10.44
C ALA A 844 -15.50 2.84 9.06
N ILE A 845 -16.28 3.65 8.33
CA ILE A 845 -15.94 4.21 7.01
C ILE A 845 -16.03 5.73 7.04
#